data_AF-A0A6C0R8D9-F1
#
_entry.id   AF-A0A6C0R8D9-F1
#
_cell.length_a   1.000
_cell.length_b   1.000
_cell.length_c   1.000
_cell.angle_alpha   90.00
_cell.angle_beta   90.00
_cell.angle_gamma   90.00
#
_symmetry.space_group_name_H-M   'P 1'
#
loop_
_entity.id
_entity.type
_entity.pdbx_description
1 polymer ?
#
loop_
_entity_poly.entity_id
_entity_poly.type
_entity_poly.pdbx_seq_one_letter_code
_entity_poly.pdbx_strand_id
1 'polypeptide(L)'
;MKSIPTITLLLLLVCCSSFAQNETILLHPEIGKKYIYQFNKSTYHLSKDEKKLDEVLWTKILEIEYRTTEPDNKKLLFVTVSKNTLQKPGEIPFAYRDYEYPEFQNEYYGRVRTDAYENLVCNILFKYEFNEETSELKLYNRDEVLLAAKKRLDKKAFDQVSKDRRIEAFNTKAIPQITKYVQLLYQVNNELVDPQEYDIKIATKDHVLSVLNRRLEKKPGIYALKYSVDNQEKFLRDYQIILQDSTKRPSFIDENYYSISYSEQNIELVSIKAKTSNRLTVSGTLRGLVNKKVTLALLRNSYGTELYQETTFLDENNSFHFETELEHPGLVFLLFGQTNSTIDLPTIPLYAEPGSNINLTANGEFPWDVEFSGDFNEAQELLYNFNKEHNWLKQRMNFNAVNWWWISNMKFANLKDAIDNLDAKTMAYKDVIPEYVFDFITNELKANLMCGVLEFLSTWEYKQRVKWGRVYFPEEDLVDIDYLNKVLNKVALHEIYNEYGVFSRQFANSYLSNYFQTVKKVYDVSYFGYATMTTATTELRFYSDLPNKIEIAKTLLAGPALYGQIAEMLVQGKTTIDKQESKATIFRQNEVDKYLDLILRLCNDPEFTQSLENIIHTQSQWNEKDYVPDTKFFNEKGEAEYLKDFFGEKPTIFYVTERWGAGRYSFDELAEKNPDINFVMVVEGSNYQEWMDYMSRAEPVANQLFLLNTDVSIKDIFKSGSRHIIVYDNNGVRLAFAYDPQDAINYAKQSLQPKKKELNKSQLQIIIVVLLSILTILIIGLLLWKWRVRQQFRKEEQKRRLRELELTAIRSQMNPHFLFNSLNSVQNLVQQNKGREAHLYLSDFAGLIRKVLNNSEKEEVSLAEELEMIQQYLNLEKLRFNFYFEIGVDDKIDAHNTQIPSMLMQPFVENAILHGLQNKNGEKHLKIDVTKKDAFVLITITDNGIGRTAAKEIQQQKNGKGTKLMKERLEILQQKQGEKYALTTTDLEEGTRVQIILPEEK
;
A
#
# COMPACT_ATOMS: atom_id res chain seq x y z
N MET A 1 -48.73 -33.76 65.98
CA MET A 1 -48.57 -35.24 66.01
C MET A 1 -48.96 -35.76 64.64
N LYS A 2 -47.99 -36.31 63.89
CA LYS A 2 -47.86 -37.75 63.56
C LYS A 2 -49.06 -38.26 62.74
N SER A 3 -48.94 -38.97 61.62
CA SER A 3 -47.84 -39.47 60.79
C SER A 3 -48.52 -40.30 59.69
N ILE A 4 -48.03 -40.21 58.46
CA ILE A 4 -48.40 -40.99 57.26
C ILE A 4 -48.18 -42.50 57.52
N PRO A 5 -48.84 -43.45 56.80
CA PRO A 5 -48.21 -44.08 55.61
C PRO A 5 -49.18 -44.46 54.46
N THR A 6 -48.93 -44.09 53.20
CA THR A 6 -48.09 -44.82 52.21
C THR A 6 -48.51 -46.27 51.93
N ILE A 7 -49.71 -46.50 51.39
CA ILE A 7 -50.03 -47.75 50.64
C ILE A 7 -50.79 -47.46 49.32
N THR A 8 -51.57 -46.38 49.21
CA THR A 8 -52.38 -46.12 48.02
C THR A 8 -51.63 -45.44 46.85
N LEU A 9 -50.43 -44.91 47.09
CA LEU A 9 -49.57 -44.37 46.01
C LEU A 9 -48.66 -45.44 45.38
N LEU A 10 -48.48 -46.59 46.06
CA LEU A 10 -47.59 -47.66 45.58
C LEU A 10 -48.27 -48.58 44.54
N LEU A 11 -49.60 -48.64 44.51
CA LEU A 11 -50.37 -49.44 43.53
C LEU A 11 -50.72 -48.68 42.24
N LEU A 12 -50.74 -47.34 42.28
CA LEU A 12 -50.92 -46.51 41.07
C LEU A 12 -49.62 -46.36 40.26
N LEU A 13 -48.46 -46.53 40.89
CA LEU A 13 -47.16 -46.57 40.19
C LEU A 13 -46.85 -47.91 39.51
N VAL A 14 -47.63 -48.97 39.79
CA VAL A 14 -47.52 -50.27 39.10
C VAL A 14 -48.41 -50.34 37.85
N CYS A 15 -49.34 -49.38 37.66
CA CYS A 15 -50.16 -49.31 36.44
C CYS A 15 -49.58 -48.42 35.32
N CYS A 16 -48.40 -47.81 35.53
CA CYS A 16 -47.70 -47.06 34.48
C CYS A 16 -46.46 -47.79 33.92
N SER A 17 -46.23 -49.05 34.32
CA SER A 17 -45.26 -49.93 33.65
C SER A 17 -45.82 -50.60 32.37
N SER A 18 -46.95 -50.10 31.85
CA SER A 18 -47.58 -50.59 30.62
C SER A 18 -47.93 -49.48 29.62
N PHE A 19 -47.17 -48.38 29.60
CA PHE A 19 -46.93 -47.68 28.32
C PHE A 19 -45.88 -48.45 27.51
N ALA A 20 -46.18 -49.71 27.26
CA ALA A 20 -45.58 -50.51 26.23
C ALA A 20 -46.75 -51.04 25.41
N GLN A 21 -47.01 -50.40 24.26
CA GLN A 21 -47.25 -51.05 22.98
C GLN A 21 -47.51 -49.99 21.90
N ASN A 22 -46.49 -49.74 21.08
CA ASN A 22 -46.57 -49.26 19.69
C ASN A 22 -46.96 -47.81 19.37
N GLU A 23 -46.85 -46.83 20.27
CA GLU A 23 -46.80 -45.44 19.79
C GLU A 23 -45.36 -45.07 19.42
N THR A 24 -45.01 -45.30 18.16
CA THR A 24 -43.84 -44.69 17.52
C THR A 24 -43.96 -43.19 17.75
N ILE A 25 -43.03 -42.57 18.49
CA ILE A 25 -42.95 -41.11 18.55
C ILE A 25 -42.51 -40.66 17.16
N LEU A 26 -43.49 -40.42 16.28
CA LEU A 26 -43.28 -39.82 14.97
C LEU A 26 -42.91 -38.37 15.19
N LEU A 27 -41.62 -38.07 15.04
CA LEU A 27 -41.11 -36.73 15.13
C LEU A 27 -41.59 -35.96 13.89
N HIS A 28 -42.53 -35.04 14.06
CA HIS A 28 -43.18 -34.33 12.95
C HIS A 28 -42.67 -32.88 12.88
N PRO A 29 -41.88 -32.53 11.86
CA PRO A 29 -41.56 -31.14 11.60
C PRO A 29 -42.80 -30.43 11.03
N GLU A 30 -43.05 -29.19 11.47
CA GLU A 30 -44.17 -28.41 10.96
C GLU A 30 -43.86 -27.81 9.58
N ILE A 31 -44.88 -27.76 8.74
CA ILE A 31 -44.81 -27.06 7.46
C ILE A 31 -44.61 -25.58 7.73
N GLY A 32 -43.55 -24.99 7.17
CA GLY A 32 -43.22 -23.58 7.36
C GLY A 32 -42.35 -23.26 8.58
N LYS A 33 -41.80 -24.26 9.28
CA LYS A 33 -40.71 -24.07 10.25
C LYS A 33 -39.38 -24.61 9.69
N LYS A 34 -38.28 -23.90 9.93
CA LYS A 34 -36.90 -24.31 9.63
C LYS A 34 -36.21 -24.70 10.94
N TYR A 35 -35.71 -25.92 11.01
CA TYR A 35 -35.02 -26.48 12.17
C TYR A 35 -33.52 -26.51 11.91
N ILE A 36 -32.71 -26.00 12.83
CA ILE A 36 -31.25 -25.97 12.72
C ILE A 36 -30.65 -26.89 13.77
N TYR A 37 -30.06 -28.00 13.34
CA TYR A 37 -29.41 -28.99 14.18
C TYR A 37 -27.89 -28.93 14.06
N GLN A 38 -27.19 -29.00 15.18
CA GLN A 38 -25.73 -29.14 15.22
C GLN A 38 -25.37 -30.57 15.63
N PHE A 39 -24.51 -31.19 14.83
CA PHE A 39 -23.96 -32.53 15.05
C PHE A 39 -22.47 -32.38 15.37
N ASN A 40 -22.10 -32.72 16.59
CA ASN A 40 -20.70 -32.77 17.03
C ASN A 40 -20.29 -34.24 17.18
N LYS A 41 -19.20 -34.64 16.56
CA LYS A 41 -18.57 -35.94 16.80
C LYS A 41 -17.15 -35.70 17.27
N SER A 42 -16.83 -36.19 18.45
CA SER A 42 -15.48 -36.17 18.99
C SER A 42 -14.93 -37.59 19.07
N THR A 43 -13.70 -37.81 18.61
CA THR A 43 -12.95 -39.06 18.85
C THR A 43 -11.69 -38.79 19.62
N TYR A 44 -11.43 -39.53 20.69
CA TYR A 44 -10.32 -39.31 21.60
C TYR A 44 -9.90 -40.59 22.33
N HIS A 45 -8.73 -40.54 22.97
CA HIS A 45 -8.30 -41.52 23.96
C HIS A 45 -8.47 -40.93 25.36
N LEU A 46 -8.72 -41.76 26.38
CA LEU A 46 -8.78 -41.29 27.78
C LEU A 46 -7.51 -41.70 28.53
N SER A 47 -6.90 -40.73 29.20
CA SER A 47 -5.82 -40.99 30.17
C SER A 47 -6.36 -41.73 31.41
N LYS A 48 -5.45 -42.20 32.29
CA LYS A 48 -5.83 -42.78 33.59
C LYS A 48 -6.61 -41.82 34.51
N ASP A 49 -6.45 -40.52 34.29
CA ASP A 49 -7.13 -39.44 35.03
C ASP A 49 -8.35 -38.89 34.27
N GLU A 50 -8.91 -39.65 33.32
CA GLU A 50 -10.09 -39.30 32.52
C GLU A 50 -9.96 -38.04 31.63
N LYS A 51 -8.72 -37.62 31.28
CA LYS A 51 -8.51 -36.53 30.31
C LYS A 51 -8.57 -37.05 28.87
N LYS A 52 -9.20 -36.28 27.97
CA LYS A 52 -9.23 -36.56 26.52
C LYS A 52 -7.86 -36.26 25.90
N LEU A 53 -7.31 -37.21 25.17
CA LEU A 53 -6.03 -37.16 24.47
C LEU A 53 -6.24 -37.40 22.97
N ASP A 54 -5.46 -36.71 22.13
CA ASP A 54 -5.54 -36.75 20.66
C ASP A 54 -6.98 -36.55 20.15
N GLU A 55 -7.70 -35.59 20.75
CA GLU A 55 -9.11 -35.33 20.41
C GLU A 55 -9.24 -34.77 19.00
N VAL A 56 -10.18 -35.30 18.24
CA VAL A 56 -10.55 -34.78 16.91
C VAL A 56 -12.05 -34.51 16.90
N LEU A 57 -12.43 -33.27 16.64
CA LEU A 57 -13.81 -32.78 16.67
C LEU A 57 -14.32 -32.48 15.26
N TRP A 58 -15.39 -33.17 14.87
CA TRP A 58 -16.17 -32.87 13.67
C TRP A 58 -17.44 -32.14 14.05
N THR A 59 -17.72 -31.01 13.42
CA THR A 59 -18.94 -30.23 13.64
C THR A 59 -19.68 -30.05 12.32
N LYS A 60 -20.94 -30.48 12.26
CA LYS A 60 -21.84 -30.30 11.11
C LYS A 60 -23.11 -29.57 11.54
N ILE A 61 -23.57 -28.61 10.73
CA ILE A 61 -24.87 -27.96 10.93
C ILE A 61 -25.81 -28.39 9.81
N LEU A 62 -26.92 -29.04 10.18
CA LEU A 62 -27.98 -29.45 9.28
C LEU A 62 -29.18 -28.51 9.44
N GLU A 63 -29.58 -27.91 8.33
CA GLU A 63 -30.80 -27.13 8.23
C GLU A 63 -31.87 -27.99 7.58
N ILE A 64 -32.99 -28.17 8.27
CA ILE A 64 -34.07 -29.05 7.82
C ILE A 64 -35.38 -28.28 7.77
N GLU A 65 -36.08 -28.42 6.65
CA GLU A 65 -37.38 -27.81 6.41
C GLU A 65 -38.35 -28.82 5.83
N TYR A 66 -39.59 -28.81 6.31
CA TYR A 66 -40.64 -29.66 5.78
C TYR A 66 -41.55 -28.85 4.86
N ARG A 67 -41.59 -29.22 3.57
CA ARG A 67 -42.38 -28.49 2.56
C ARG A 67 -43.21 -29.45 1.71
N THR A 68 -44.29 -28.92 1.16
CA THR A 68 -45.07 -29.57 0.11
C THR A 68 -44.56 -29.10 -1.26
N THR A 69 -44.32 -30.01 -2.19
CA THR A 69 -43.91 -29.67 -3.57
C THR A 69 -45.12 -29.52 -4.49
N GLU A 70 -45.14 -28.49 -5.33
CA GLU A 70 -46.10 -28.36 -6.44
C GLU A 70 -45.55 -28.97 -7.73
N PRO A 71 -46.40 -29.55 -8.61
CA PRO A 71 -47.86 -29.70 -8.52
C PRO A 71 -48.34 -30.98 -7.80
N ASP A 72 -47.44 -31.89 -7.45
CA ASP A 72 -47.76 -33.25 -6.98
C ASP A 72 -48.19 -33.34 -5.50
N ASN A 73 -48.19 -32.21 -4.77
CA ASN A 73 -48.50 -32.10 -3.34
C ASN A 73 -47.75 -33.08 -2.42
N LYS A 74 -46.54 -33.53 -2.83
CA LYS A 74 -45.72 -34.42 -2.00
C LYS A 74 -45.07 -33.66 -0.86
N LYS A 75 -45.15 -34.20 0.35
CA LYS A 75 -44.45 -33.67 1.51
C LYS A 75 -43.01 -34.19 1.52
N LEU A 76 -42.03 -33.30 1.41
CA LEU A 76 -40.61 -33.64 1.41
C LEU A 76 -39.87 -32.88 2.52
N LEU A 77 -38.84 -33.52 3.05
CA LEU A 77 -37.83 -32.91 3.91
C LEU A 77 -36.70 -32.34 3.05
N PHE A 78 -36.50 -31.04 3.14
CA PHE A 78 -35.43 -30.29 2.51
C PHE A 78 -34.31 -30.17 3.52
N VAL A 79 -33.18 -30.82 3.25
CA VAL A 79 -32.03 -30.88 4.15
C VAL A 79 -30.82 -30.26 3.45
N THR A 80 -30.20 -29.28 4.09
CA THR A 80 -28.95 -28.68 3.64
C THR A 80 -27.93 -28.78 4.77
N VAL A 81 -26.70 -29.17 4.45
CA VAL A 81 -25.57 -29.06 5.39
C VAL A 81 -24.96 -27.68 5.20
N SER A 82 -25.24 -26.74 6.10
CA SER A 82 -24.74 -25.37 6.00
C SER A 82 -23.29 -25.24 6.49
N LYS A 83 -22.89 -26.06 7.47
CA LYS A 83 -21.52 -26.09 8.01
C LYS A 83 -21.02 -27.52 8.12
N ASN A 84 -19.74 -27.76 7.80
CA ASN A 84 -19.05 -29.04 8.03
C ASN A 84 -17.58 -28.74 8.27
N THR A 85 -17.10 -28.99 9.47
CA THR A 85 -15.78 -28.55 9.91
C THR A 85 -15.08 -29.65 10.70
N LEU A 86 -13.75 -29.62 10.70
CA LEU A 86 -12.90 -30.56 11.40
C LEU A 86 -11.82 -29.80 12.15
N GLN A 87 -11.72 -30.02 13.45
CA GLN A 87 -10.79 -29.35 14.35
C GLN A 87 -10.03 -30.35 15.22
N LYS A 88 -8.81 -30.00 15.63
CA LYS A 88 -8.06 -30.70 16.66
C LYS A 88 -7.86 -29.77 17.86
N PRO A 89 -8.67 -29.91 18.93
CA PRO A 89 -8.59 -29.04 20.11
C PRO A 89 -7.20 -29.09 20.77
N GLY A 90 -6.66 -27.93 21.14
CA GLY A 90 -5.38 -27.81 21.85
C GLY A 90 -4.12 -27.78 20.97
N GLU A 91 -4.23 -27.99 19.66
CA GLU A 91 -3.18 -27.62 18.70
C GLU A 91 -3.38 -26.16 18.24
N ILE A 92 -2.30 -25.55 17.74
CA ILE A 92 -2.32 -24.17 17.19
C ILE A 92 -3.51 -24.01 16.23
N PRO A 93 -4.21 -22.85 16.16
CA PRO A 93 -5.41 -22.64 15.33
C PRO A 93 -5.32 -23.07 13.84
N PHE A 94 -4.11 -23.32 13.35
CA PHE A 94 -3.78 -23.82 12.01
C PHE A 94 -4.16 -25.29 11.77
N ALA A 95 -4.43 -26.05 12.83
CA ALA A 95 -5.12 -27.33 12.78
C ALA A 95 -6.64 -27.08 12.84
N TYR A 96 -7.19 -26.53 11.76
CA TYR A 96 -8.64 -26.44 11.54
C TYR A 96 -8.93 -26.57 10.04
N ARG A 97 -10.01 -27.27 9.68
CA ARG A 97 -10.49 -27.43 8.31
C ARG A 97 -11.94 -27.05 8.19
N ASP A 98 -12.21 -26.17 7.23
CA ASP A 98 -13.54 -25.80 6.82
C ASP A 98 -13.92 -26.44 5.48
N TYR A 99 -14.96 -27.27 5.47
CA TYR A 99 -15.47 -27.90 4.25
C TYR A 99 -16.59 -27.09 3.59
N GLU A 100 -16.98 -25.95 4.14
CA GLU A 100 -17.87 -24.99 3.47
C GLU A 100 -17.26 -24.48 2.15
N TYR A 101 -15.93 -24.40 2.08
CA TYR A 101 -15.17 -23.98 0.92
C TYR A 101 -14.50 -25.20 0.25
N PRO A 102 -15.04 -25.69 -0.88
CA PRO A 102 -14.60 -26.95 -1.45
C PRO A 102 -13.19 -26.88 -2.08
N GLU A 103 -12.49 -25.76 -2.11
CA GLU A 103 -11.28 -25.58 -2.95
C GLU A 103 -9.99 -26.21 -2.40
N PHE A 104 -9.99 -26.70 -1.16
CA PHE A 104 -8.79 -27.30 -0.55
C PHE A 104 -8.48 -28.71 -1.12
N GLN A 105 -7.27 -28.89 -1.66
CA GLN A 105 -6.80 -30.13 -2.28
C GLN A 105 -6.29 -31.19 -1.29
N ASN A 106 -6.12 -30.85 0.00
CA ASN A 106 -5.35 -31.69 0.91
C ASN A 106 -6.17 -32.90 1.41
N GLU A 107 -5.72 -34.11 1.09
CA GLU A 107 -6.36 -35.38 1.53
C GLU A 107 -6.10 -35.74 3.00
N TYR A 108 -5.16 -35.05 3.66
CA TYR A 108 -4.67 -35.41 5.00
C TYR A 108 -4.73 -34.23 5.96
N TYR A 109 -5.43 -34.41 7.08
CA TYR A 109 -5.45 -33.48 8.20
C TYR A 109 -4.70 -34.11 9.38
N GLY A 110 -3.47 -33.66 9.61
CA GLY A 110 -2.53 -34.40 10.49
C GLY A 110 -2.33 -35.84 10.00
N ARG A 111 -2.47 -36.82 10.91
CA ARG A 111 -2.46 -38.27 10.59
C ARG A 111 -3.83 -38.82 10.20
N VAL A 112 -4.86 -38.01 10.25
CA VAL A 112 -6.23 -38.41 9.94
C VAL A 112 -6.47 -38.23 8.44
N ARG A 113 -6.72 -39.34 7.75
CA ARG A 113 -7.16 -39.30 6.37
C ARG A 113 -8.57 -38.73 6.34
N THR A 114 -8.73 -37.52 5.84
CA THR A 114 -10.06 -36.93 5.69
C THR A 114 -10.72 -37.57 4.48
N ASP A 115 -11.94 -38.02 4.66
CA ASP A 115 -12.67 -38.70 3.61
C ASP A 115 -12.95 -37.73 2.46
N ALA A 116 -12.39 -38.03 1.28
CA ALA A 116 -12.40 -37.22 0.06
C ALA A 116 -13.79 -36.74 -0.42
N TYR A 117 -14.87 -37.33 0.11
CA TYR A 117 -16.26 -37.06 -0.23
C TYR A 117 -16.96 -36.11 0.76
N GLU A 118 -16.46 -35.94 1.98
CA GLU A 118 -17.05 -35.06 3.00
C GLU A 118 -17.07 -33.59 2.54
N ASN A 119 -16.06 -33.18 1.78
CA ASN A 119 -15.94 -31.84 1.19
C ASN A 119 -17.03 -31.52 0.15
N LEU A 120 -17.78 -32.52 -0.31
CA LEU A 120 -18.81 -32.32 -1.33
C LEU A 120 -20.19 -32.09 -0.72
N VAL A 121 -20.36 -32.35 0.58
CA VAL A 121 -21.68 -32.38 1.24
C VAL A 121 -22.26 -30.98 1.49
N CYS A 122 -21.43 -30.01 1.90
CA CYS A 122 -21.90 -28.66 2.26
C CYS A 122 -22.69 -28.00 1.15
N ASN A 123 -23.75 -27.24 1.44
CA ASN A 123 -24.50 -26.46 0.46
C ASN A 123 -25.06 -27.28 -0.73
N ILE A 124 -25.23 -28.60 -0.56
CA ILE A 124 -26.03 -29.43 -1.48
C ILE A 124 -27.39 -29.66 -0.83
N LEU A 125 -28.45 -29.45 -1.61
CA LEU A 125 -29.82 -29.67 -1.17
C LEU A 125 -30.20 -31.13 -1.34
N PHE A 126 -30.52 -31.80 -0.24
CA PHE A 126 -31.07 -33.15 -0.20
C PHE A 126 -32.59 -33.08 0.02
N LYS A 127 -33.36 -33.71 -0.85
CA LYS A 127 -34.83 -33.81 -0.73
C LYS A 127 -35.18 -35.23 -0.34
N TYR A 128 -35.67 -35.44 0.87
CA TYR A 128 -36.08 -36.76 1.35
C TYR A 128 -37.60 -36.88 1.37
N GLU A 129 -38.10 -37.97 0.82
CA GLU A 129 -39.44 -38.47 1.07
C GLU A 129 -39.41 -39.25 2.39
N PHE A 130 -40.26 -38.86 3.33
CA PHE A 130 -40.37 -39.50 4.64
C PHE A 130 -41.63 -40.35 4.69
N ASN A 131 -41.48 -41.64 4.93
CA ASN A 131 -42.61 -42.54 5.13
C ASN A 131 -43.08 -42.44 6.60
N GLU A 132 -44.27 -41.87 6.80
CA GLU A 132 -44.86 -41.66 8.13
C GLU A 132 -45.18 -42.99 8.85
N GLU A 133 -45.36 -44.12 8.16
CA GLU A 133 -45.65 -45.42 8.79
C GLU A 133 -44.38 -46.17 9.18
N THR A 134 -43.37 -46.18 8.32
CA THR A 134 -42.13 -46.94 8.54
C THR A 134 -41.00 -46.11 9.15
N SER A 135 -41.18 -44.79 9.24
CA SER A 135 -40.13 -43.82 9.56
C SER A 135 -38.91 -43.92 8.65
N GLU A 136 -39.06 -44.44 7.43
CA GLU A 136 -37.95 -44.58 6.47
C GLU A 136 -37.78 -43.31 5.63
N LEU A 137 -36.52 -42.92 5.41
CA LEU A 137 -36.16 -41.83 4.50
C LEU A 137 -35.71 -42.36 3.14
N LYS A 138 -36.33 -41.85 2.08
CA LYS A 138 -35.93 -42.09 0.70
C LYS A 138 -35.47 -40.81 0.04
N LEU A 139 -34.23 -40.77 -0.45
CA LEU A 139 -33.71 -39.61 -1.17
C LEU A 139 -34.40 -39.48 -2.54
N TYR A 140 -35.14 -38.40 -2.74
CA TYR A 140 -35.92 -38.12 -3.94
C TYR A 140 -35.06 -37.55 -5.08
N ASN A 141 -34.17 -36.61 -4.78
CA ASN A 141 -33.39 -35.87 -5.78
C ASN A 141 -31.95 -36.39 -5.95
N ARG A 142 -31.77 -37.72 -5.92
CA ARG A 142 -30.43 -38.33 -5.96
C ARG A 142 -29.59 -37.88 -7.16
N ASP A 143 -30.18 -37.82 -8.35
CA ASP A 143 -29.45 -37.42 -9.57
C ASP A 143 -29.05 -35.93 -9.55
N GLU A 144 -29.90 -35.05 -9.01
CA GLU A 144 -29.58 -33.62 -8.81
C GLU A 144 -28.41 -33.44 -7.84
N VAL A 145 -28.42 -34.20 -6.75
CA VAL A 145 -27.35 -34.22 -5.73
C VAL A 145 -26.02 -34.67 -6.33
N LEU A 146 -26.02 -35.75 -7.12
CA LEU A 146 -24.81 -36.24 -7.80
C LEU A 146 -24.32 -35.26 -8.86
N LEU A 147 -25.23 -34.63 -9.61
CA LEU A 147 -24.88 -33.61 -10.60
C LEU A 147 -24.24 -32.37 -9.94
N ALA A 148 -24.78 -31.92 -8.80
CA ALA A 148 -24.20 -30.81 -8.04
C ALA A 148 -22.78 -31.13 -7.55
N ALA A 149 -22.57 -32.35 -7.03
CA ALA A 149 -21.24 -32.82 -6.64
C ALA A 149 -20.27 -32.89 -7.83
N LYS A 150 -20.73 -33.39 -8.99
CA LYS A 150 -19.92 -33.47 -10.22
C LYS A 150 -19.51 -32.08 -10.72
N LYS A 151 -20.45 -31.13 -10.79
CA LYS A 151 -20.15 -29.73 -11.15
C LYS A 151 -19.08 -29.11 -10.24
N ARG A 152 -19.04 -29.45 -8.96
CA ARG A 152 -18.00 -28.97 -8.03
C ARG A 152 -16.65 -29.62 -8.27
N LEU A 153 -16.61 -30.93 -8.56
CA LEU A 153 -15.37 -31.60 -8.92
C LEU A 153 -14.83 -31.14 -10.28
N ASP A 154 -15.69 -30.73 -11.20
CA ASP A 154 -15.28 -30.21 -12.51
C ASP A 154 -14.55 -28.87 -12.43
N LYS A 155 -14.80 -28.09 -11.37
CA LYS A 155 -14.03 -26.89 -11.06
C LYS A 155 -12.62 -27.19 -10.52
N LYS A 156 -12.29 -28.45 -10.23
CA LYS A 156 -11.00 -28.86 -9.68
C LYS A 156 -10.11 -29.52 -10.75
N ALA A 157 -8.81 -29.32 -10.65
CA ALA A 157 -7.79 -29.89 -11.53
C ALA A 157 -7.52 -31.40 -11.32
N PHE A 158 -8.54 -32.18 -10.92
CA PHE A 158 -8.43 -33.63 -10.81
C PHE A 158 -8.54 -34.30 -12.18
N ASP A 159 -7.83 -35.41 -12.36
CA ASP A 159 -8.02 -36.29 -13.52
C ASP A 159 -9.40 -36.99 -13.47
N GLN A 160 -9.88 -37.45 -14.63
CA GLN A 160 -11.22 -38.03 -14.75
C GLN A 160 -11.43 -39.26 -13.87
N VAL A 161 -10.41 -40.10 -13.69
CA VAL A 161 -10.49 -41.32 -12.86
C VAL A 161 -10.66 -40.95 -11.39
N SER A 162 -9.90 -39.95 -10.92
CA SER A 162 -10.04 -39.41 -9.57
C SER A 162 -11.40 -38.77 -9.33
N LYS A 163 -11.96 -38.06 -10.32
CA LYS A 163 -13.32 -37.48 -10.23
C LYS A 163 -14.38 -38.58 -10.10
N ASP A 164 -14.33 -39.60 -10.96
CA ASP A 164 -15.32 -40.68 -10.97
C ASP A 164 -15.28 -41.47 -9.66
N ARG A 165 -14.09 -41.80 -9.15
CA ARG A 165 -13.90 -42.47 -7.85
C ARG A 165 -14.47 -41.66 -6.68
N ARG A 166 -14.35 -40.33 -6.72
CA ARG A 166 -14.86 -39.44 -5.67
C ARG A 166 -16.38 -39.30 -5.73
N ILE A 167 -16.97 -39.27 -6.93
CA ILE A 167 -18.43 -39.32 -7.10
C ILE A 167 -18.99 -40.66 -6.64
N GLU A 168 -18.33 -41.77 -6.96
CA GLU A 168 -18.73 -43.09 -6.48
C GLU A 168 -18.69 -43.15 -4.95
N ALA A 169 -17.61 -42.66 -4.33
CA ALA A 169 -17.50 -42.58 -2.87
C ALA A 169 -18.57 -41.66 -2.24
N PHE A 170 -18.87 -40.51 -2.86
CA PHE A 170 -19.93 -39.62 -2.42
C PHE A 170 -21.30 -40.31 -2.46
N ASN A 171 -21.59 -41.04 -3.54
CA ASN A 171 -22.83 -41.78 -3.72
C ASN A 171 -22.99 -42.96 -2.75
N THR A 172 -21.90 -43.67 -2.45
CA THR A 172 -21.91 -44.91 -1.66
C THR A 172 -21.64 -44.71 -0.18
N LYS A 173 -21.07 -43.57 0.24
CA LYS A 173 -20.70 -43.29 1.63
C LYS A 173 -21.33 -42.01 2.17
N ALA A 174 -21.12 -40.87 1.50
CA ALA A 174 -21.56 -39.56 1.99
C ALA A 174 -23.09 -39.46 2.05
N ILE A 175 -23.77 -39.79 0.94
CA ILE A 175 -25.23 -39.75 0.86
C ILE A 175 -25.86 -40.64 1.95
N PRO A 176 -25.47 -41.94 2.09
CA PRO A 176 -25.97 -42.77 3.18
C PRO A 176 -25.71 -42.23 4.58
N GLN A 177 -24.55 -41.61 4.82
CA GLN A 177 -24.21 -41.04 6.12
C GLN A 177 -25.09 -39.83 6.49
N ILE A 178 -25.33 -38.92 5.53
CA ILE A 178 -26.26 -37.80 5.73
C ILE A 178 -27.68 -38.33 5.93
N THR A 179 -28.11 -39.30 5.12
CA THR A 179 -29.40 -39.97 5.33
C THR A 179 -29.49 -40.55 6.74
N LYS A 180 -28.42 -41.16 7.27
CA LYS A 180 -28.39 -41.69 8.65
C LYS A 180 -28.52 -40.60 9.71
N TYR A 181 -27.88 -39.44 9.53
CA TYR A 181 -28.04 -38.31 10.47
C TYR A 181 -29.46 -37.77 10.46
N VAL A 182 -30.03 -37.56 9.28
CA VAL A 182 -31.44 -37.14 9.15
C VAL A 182 -32.34 -38.22 9.75
N GLN A 183 -32.04 -39.50 9.49
CA GLN A 183 -32.80 -40.63 10.00
C GLN A 183 -32.82 -40.66 11.54
N LEU A 184 -31.70 -40.36 12.20
CA LEU A 184 -31.60 -40.26 13.67
C LEU A 184 -32.47 -39.14 14.26
N LEU A 185 -32.72 -38.05 13.51
CA LEU A 185 -33.61 -36.97 13.94
C LEU A 185 -35.09 -37.34 13.86
N TYR A 186 -35.43 -38.37 13.07
CA TYR A 186 -36.81 -38.78 12.78
C TYR A 186 -37.14 -40.21 13.24
N GLN A 187 -36.19 -40.94 13.83
CA GLN A 187 -36.39 -42.25 14.46
C GLN A 187 -36.16 -42.16 15.97
N VAL A 188 -37.13 -42.65 16.74
CA VAL A 188 -36.85 -43.18 18.07
C VAL A 188 -36.69 -44.70 17.90
N ASN A 189 -35.55 -45.23 18.35
CA ASN A 189 -35.16 -46.62 18.16
C ASN A 189 -36.31 -47.57 18.59
N ASN A 190 -36.85 -48.38 17.67
CA ASN A 190 -37.94 -49.33 17.94
C ASN A 190 -37.52 -50.54 18.81
N GLU A 191 -36.21 -50.71 19.06
CA GLU A 191 -35.74 -51.63 20.09
C GLU A 191 -35.93 -50.96 21.45
N LEU A 192 -37.12 -51.20 22.04
CA LEU A 192 -37.39 -50.95 23.45
C LEU A 192 -36.20 -51.47 24.27
N VAL A 193 -35.42 -50.53 24.79
CA VAL A 193 -34.37 -50.78 25.77
C VAL A 193 -35.03 -51.51 26.93
N ASP A 194 -34.73 -52.80 27.16
CA ASP A 194 -35.26 -53.54 28.30
C ASP A 194 -34.85 -52.81 29.57
N PRO A 195 -35.77 -52.15 30.30
CA PRO A 195 -35.40 -51.31 31.44
C PRO A 195 -34.71 -52.10 32.56
N GLN A 196 -34.83 -53.44 32.56
CA GLN A 196 -34.16 -54.30 33.54
C GLN A 196 -32.66 -54.49 33.26
N GLU A 197 -32.18 -54.20 32.04
CA GLU A 197 -30.76 -54.31 31.68
C GLU A 197 -29.96 -53.00 31.86
N TYR A 198 -30.60 -51.91 32.28
CA TYR A 198 -30.01 -50.56 32.26
C TYR A 198 -30.41 -49.70 33.48
N ASP A 199 -29.48 -48.91 34.01
CA ASP A 199 -29.79 -47.87 35.01
C ASP A 199 -30.37 -46.64 34.30
N ILE A 200 -31.68 -46.65 34.05
CA ILE A 200 -32.40 -45.59 33.36
C ILE A 200 -32.93 -44.56 34.36
N LYS A 201 -32.50 -43.30 34.26
CA LYS A 201 -33.15 -42.15 34.93
C LYS A 201 -34.02 -41.41 33.92
N ILE A 202 -35.32 -41.34 34.21
CA ILE A 202 -36.30 -40.58 33.43
C ILE A 202 -36.68 -39.33 34.22
N ALA A 203 -36.57 -38.16 33.59
CA ALA A 203 -37.02 -36.89 34.16
C ALA A 203 -37.94 -36.18 33.16
N THR A 204 -39.03 -35.60 33.67
CA THR A 204 -39.96 -34.79 32.88
C THR A 204 -39.98 -33.37 33.42
N LYS A 205 -39.75 -32.38 32.55
CA LYS A 205 -39.84 -30.96 32.90
C LYS A 205 -40.35 -30.19 31.68
N ASP A 206 -41.39 -29.36 31.88
CA ASP A 206 -41.91 -28.44 30.85
C ASP A 206 -42.10 -29.09 29.47
N HIS A 207 -42.82 -30.22 29.44
CA HIS A 207 -43.08 -31.04 28.22
C HIS A 207 -41.87 -31.74 27.60
N VAL A 208 -40.67 -31.63 28.19
CA VAL A 208 -39.47 -32.34 27.74
C VAL A 208 -39.29 -33.64 28.53
N LEU A 209 -39.22 -34.77 27.82
CA LEU A 209 -38.82 -36.06 28.37
C LEU A 209 -37.32 -36.22 28.23
N SER A 210 -36.60 -36.42 29.33
CA SER A 210 -35.17 -36.72 29.33
C SER A 210 -34.90 -38.12 29.87
N VAL A 211 -34.12 -38.89 29.13
CA VAL A 211 -33.70 -40.24 29.48
C VAL A 211 -32.17 -40.27 29.56
N LEU A 212 -31.65 -40.68 30.72
CA LEU A 212 -30.23 -40.92 30.93
C LEU A 212 -30.00 -42.39 31.25
N ASN A 213 -29.15 -43.04 30.47
CA ASN A 213 -28.74 -44.43 30.67
C ASN A 213 -27.22 -44.50 30.88
N ARG A 214 -26.79 -45.16 31.97
CA ARG A 214 -25.38 -45.48 32.24
C ARG A 214 -25.25 -46.96 32.56
N ARG A 215 -24.35 -47.68 31.90
CA ARG A 215 -23.98 -49.06 32.29
C ARG A 215 -22.48 -49.13 32.55
N LEU A 216 -22.12 -49.55 33.76
CA LEU A 216 -20.74 -49.70 34.23
C LEU A 216 -20.42 -51.20 34.33
N GLU A 217 -20.28 -51.96 33.23
CA GLU A 217 -19.71 -53.32 33.34
C GLU A 217 -19.15 -53.96 32.04
N LYS A 218 -17.81 -54.14 32.04
CA LYS A 218 -16.94 -55.23 31.50
C LYS A 218 -17.05 -55.79 30.06
N LYS A 219 -17.91 -55.33 29.14
CA LYS A 219 -17.78 -55.68 27.71
C LYS A 219 -17.76 -54.45 26.79
N PRO A 220 -17.10 -54.49 25.62
CA PRO A 220 -17.08 -53.37 24.68
C PRO A 220 -18.50 -53.12 24.14
N GLY A 221 -19.02 -51.92 24.36
CA GLY A 221 -20.36 -51.51 23.96
C GLY A 221 -20.88 -50.36 24.81
N ILE A 222 -21.19 -49.24 24.16
CA ILE A 222 -21.90 -48.01 24.59
C ILE A 222 -21.83 -47.67 26.10
N TYR A 223 -21.10 -46.61 26.46
CA TYR A 223 -20.89 -46.22 27.85
C TYR A 223 -21.86 -45.15 28.40
N ALA A 224 -22.58 -44.43 27.54
CA ALA A 224 -23.66 -43.55 27.98
C ALA A 224 -24.57 -43.19 26.81
N LEU A 225 -25.89 -43.20 27.04
CA LEU A 225 -26.88 -42.62 26.13
C LEU A 225 -27.72 -41.61 26.92
N LYS A 226 -27.72 -40.36 26.47
CA LYS A 226 -28.57 -39.30 27.00
C LYS A 226 -29.37 -38.72 25.84
N TYR A 227 -30.68 -38.64 25.96
CA TYR A 227 -31.48 -37.91 24.99
C TYR A 227 -32.61 -37.15 25.67
N SER A 228 -33.06 -36.08 25.03
CA SER A 228 -34.26 -35.35 25.40
C SER A 228 -35.11 -35.01 24.20
N VAL A 229 -36.41 -35.26 24.32
CA VAL A 229 -37.42 -35.03 23.29
C VAL A 229 -38.47 -34.08 23.83
N ASP A 230 -38.92 -33.15 23.00
CA ASP A 230 -40.08 -32.31 23.29
C ASP A 230 -41.36 -33.09 22.97
N ASN A 231 -42.17 -33.43 23.99
CA ASN A 231 -43.34 -34.27 23.83
C ASN A 231 -44.52 -33.55 23.16
N GLN A 232 -44.58 -32.21 23.19
CA GLN A 232 -45.65 -31.45 22.53
C GLN A 232 -45.36 -31.28 21.05
N GLU A 233 -44.15 -30.83 20.74
CA GLU A 233 -43.76 -30.45 19.39
C GLU A 233 -43.08 -31.58 18.60
N LYS A 234 -42.87 -32.73 19.24
CA LYS A 234 -42.35 -33.97 18.64
C LYS A 234 -41.05 -33.77 17.85
N PHE A 235 -40.03 -33.17 18.46
CA PHE A 235 -38.68 -33.12 17.90
C PHE A 235 -37.60 -33.45 18.94
N LEU A 236 -36.46 -33.94 18.47
CA LEU A 236 -35.29 -34.23 19.31
C LEU A 236 -34.63 -32.90 19.72
N ARG A 237 -34.45 -32.64 21.02
CA ARG A 237 -33.73 -31.45 21.49
C ARG A 237 -32.25 -31.71 21.64
N ASP A 238 -31.92 -32.77 22.37
CA ASP A 238 -30.54 -33.17 22.62
C ASP A 238 -30.42 -34.69 22.48
N TYR A 239 -29.31 -35.15 21.92
CA TYR A 239 -28.94 -36.55 21.87
C TYR A 239 -27.44 -36.67 21.99
N GLN A 240 -26.98 -37.40 22.99
CA GLN A 240 -25.58 -37.67 23.26
C GLN A 240 -25.38 -39.16 23.43
N ILE A 241 -24.41 -39.71 22.70
CA ILE A 241 -23.97 -41.10 22.82
C ILE A 241 -22.45 -41.15 22.94
N ILE A 242 -21.96 -41.95 23.88
CA ILE A 242 -20.53 -42.22 24.04
C ILE A 242 -20.29 -43.70 23.73
N LEU A 243 -19.53 -43.96 22.68
CA LEU A 243 -19.13 -45.27 22.23
C LEU A 243 -17.68 -45.54 22.63
N GLN A 244 -17.41 -46.76 23.09
CA GLN A 244 -16.08 -47.23 23.43
C GLN A 244 -15.71 -48.38 22.51
N ASP A 245 -14.63 -48.23 21.75
CA ASP A 245 -14.17 -49.21 20.78
C ASP A 245 -12.74 -49.65 21.09
N SER A 246 -12.49 -50.97 20.99
CA SER A 246 -11.13 -51.50 21.02
C SER A 246 -10.42 -51.13 19.72
N THR A 247 -9.28 -50.48 19.80
CA THR A 247 -8.47 -50.19 18.62
C THR A 247 -7.79 -51.48 18.13
N LYS A 248 -7.78 -51.71 16.80
CA LYS A 248 -7.11 -52.88 16.21
C LYS A 248 -5.58 -52.87 16.41
N ARG A 249 -5.02 -51.68 16.61
CA ARG A 249 -3.60 -51.45 16.95
C ARG A 249 -3.58 -50.39 18.05
N PRO A 250 -2.85 -50.62 19.16
CA PRO A 250 -2.78 -49.64 20.23
C PRO A 250 -2.08 -48.37 19.73
N SER A 251 -2.71 -47.22 19.99
CA SER A 251 -2.15 -45.91 19.68
C SER A 251 -1.12 -45.55 20.75
N PHE A 252 0.08 -45.16 20.33
CA PHE A 252 1.12 -44.68 21.25
C PHE A 252 0.98 -43.17 21.38
N ILE A 253 0.51 -42.72 22.54
CA ILE A 253 0.22 -41.31 22.86
C ILE A 253 0.76 -41.09 24.27
N ASP A 254 1.53 -40.03 24.51
CA ASP A 254 2.10 -39.69 25.82
C ASP A 254 2.75 -40.89 26.53
N GLU A 255 3.65 -41.58 25.82
CA GLU A 255 4.39 -42.77 26.29
C GLU A 255 3.56 -44.00 26.70
N ASN A 256 2.24 -43.93 26.54
CA ASN A 256 1.33 -44.99 26.92
C ASN A 256 0.66 -45.58 25.68
N TYR A 257 0.43 -46.89 25.73
CA TYR A 257 -0.32 -47.59 24.70
C TYR A 257 -1.79 -47.59 25.05
N TYR A 258 -2.58 -46.87 24.25
CA TYR A 258 -4.03 -46.86 24.35
C TYR A 258 -4.62 -47.86 23.36
N SER A 259 -5.16 -48.97 23.88
CA SER A 259 -5.88 -49.98 23.09
C SER A 259 -7.38 -49.69 22.96
N ILE A 260 -7.84 -48.56 23.52
CA ILE A 260 -9.24 -48.16 23.59
C ILE A 260 -9.37 -46.74 23.06
N SER A 261 -10.30 -46.53 22.13
CA SER A 261 -10.71 -45.22 21.63
C SER A 261 -12.16 -44.96 21.99
N TYR A 262 -12.47 -43.70 22.29
CA TYR A 262 -13.81 -43.23 22.58
C TYR A 262 -14.33 -42.40 21.40
N SER A 263 -15.58 -42.58 21.04
CA SER A 263 -16.30 -41.77 20.07
C SER A 263 -17.54 -41.21 20.74
N GLU A 264 -17.55 -39.92 20.97
CA GLU A 264 -18.67 -39.16 21.49
C GLU A 264 -19.41 -38.49 20.35
N GLN A 265 -20.73 -38.67 20.27
CA GLN A 265 -21.59 -37.99 19.30
C GLN A 265 -22.65 -37.21 20.06
N ASN A 266 -22.79 -35.94 19.73
CA ASN A 266 -23.78 -35.03 20.26
C ASN A 266 -24.59 -34.42 19.11
N ILE A 267 -25.91 -34.36 19.26
CA ILE A 267 -26.85 -33.70 18.36
C ILE A 267 -27.68 -32.76 19.21
N GLU A 268 -27.72 -31.49 18.82
CA GLU A 268 -28.42 -30.42 19.53
C GLU A 268 -29.29 -29.62 18.56
N LEU A 269 -30.53 -29.34 18.93
CA LEU A 269 -31.39 -28.38 18.23
C LEU A 269 -31.00 -26.97 18.65
N VAL A 270 -30.31 -26.26 17.77
CA VAL A 270 -29.77 -24.92 18.03
C VAL A 270 -30.85 -23.85 17.93
N SER A 271 -31.72 -23.92 16.92
CA SER A 271 -32.82 -22.96 16.77
C SER A 271 -33.95 -23.46 15.86
N ILE A 272 -35.13 -22.87 16.04
CA ILE A 272 -36.31 -23.04 15.18
C ILE A 272 -36.69 -21.66 14.65
N LYS A 273 -36.81 -21.51 13.33
CA LYS A 273 -37.21 -20.26 12.67
C LYS A 273 -38.57 -20.45 11.98
N ALA A 274 -39.54 -19.57 12.25
CA ALA A 274 -40.80 -19.52 11.51
C ALA A 274 -40.56 -18.90 10.12
N LYS A 275 -41.15 -19.46 9.07
CA LYS A 275 -40.99 -18.97 7.70
C LYS A 275 -41.93 -17.79 7.47
N THR A 276 -41.37 -16.58 7.37
CA THR A 276 -41.97 -15.52 6.58
C THR A 276 -41.93 -15.94 5.10
N SER A 277 -42.98 -15.63 4.33
CA SER A 277 -43.02 -15.87 2.88
C SER A 277 -41.67 -15.46 2.25
N ASN A 278 -41.04 -16.28 1.40
CA ASN A 278 -39.81 -15.83 0.72
C ASN A 278 -40.12 -14.83 -0.41
N ARG A 279 -41.37 -14.38 -0.58
CA ARG A 279 -41.77 -13.42 -1.61
C ARG A 279 -41.67 -12.01 -1.05
N LEU A 280 -40.76 -11.24 -1.65
CA LEU A 280 -40.67 -9.79 -1.51
C LEU A 280 -41.70 -9.13 -2.41
N THR A 281 -42.49 -8.22 -1.85
CA THR A 281 -43.37 -7.34 -2.61
C THR A 281 -42.83 -5.92 -2.60
N VAL A 282 -42.59 -5.35 -3.77
CA VAL A 282 -42.22 -3.92 -3.91
C VAL A 282 -43.19 -3.24 -4.84
N SER A 283 -43.88 -2.22 -4.35
CA SER A 283 -44.86 -1.48 -5.14
C SER A 283 -44.72 0.03 -4.92
N GLY A 284 -45.36 0.80 -5.80
CA GLY A 284 -45.38 2.24 -5.61
C GLY A 284 -46.04 3.01 -6.74
N THR A 285 -46.21 4.31 -6.50
CA THR A 285 -46.75 5.27 -7.47
C THR A 285 -45.76 6.38 -7.74
N LEU A 286 -45.58 6.72 -9.02
CA LEU A 286 -44.56 7.67 -9.48
C LEU A 286 -45.20 8.73 -10.37
N ARG A 287 -45.04 10.02 -10.03
CA ARG A 287 -45.49 11.13 -10.89
C ARG A 287 -44.27 11.90 -11.41
N GLY A 288 -44.28 12.24 -12.71
CA GLY A 288 -43.25 13.10 -13.32
C GLY A 288 -42.10 12.39 -14.04
N LEU A 289 -42.19 11.08 -14.31
CA LEU A 289 -41.16 10.34 -15.06
C LEU A 289 -41.33 10.48 -16.58
N VAL A 290 -40.27 10.90 -17.26
CA VAL A 290 -40.23 10.97 -18.74
C VAL A 290 -40.25 9.57 -19.37
N ASN A 291 -39.73 8.56 -18.67
CA ASN A 291 -39.72 7.17 -19.10
C ASN A 291 -40.47 6.29 -18.08
N LYS A 292 -41.44 5.50 -18.54
CA LYS A 292 -42.28 4.64 -17.68
C LYS A 292 -41.64 3.31 -17.27
N LYS A 293 -40.36 3.08 -17.59
CA LYS A 293 -39.68 1.82 -17.23
C LYS A 293 -39.13 1.84 -15.80
N VAL A 294 -39.43 0.80 -15.03
CA VAL A 294 -38.88 0.52 -13.70
C VAL A 294 -38.18 -0.84 -13.69
N THR A 295 -36.98 -0.92 -13.11
CA THR A 295 -36.23 -2.18 -12.94
C THR A 295 -35.97 -2.41 -11.45
N LEU A 296 -36.36 -3.58 -10.94
CA LEU A 296 -35.95 -4.10 -9.65
C LEU A 296 -34.66 -4.91 -9.81
N ALA A 297 -33.67 -4.67 -8.96
CA ALA A 297 -32.43 -5.44 -8.92
C ALA A 297 -32.09 -5.88 -7.49
N LEU A 298 -31.74 -7.16 -7.30
CA LEU A 298 -31.41 -7.72 -5.98
C LEU A 298 -30.44 -8.90 -6.07
N LEU A 299 -29.79 -9.24 -4.96
CA LEU A 299 -28.88 -10.38 -4.90
C LEU A 299 -29.59 -11.64 -4.37
N ARG A 300 -29.60 -12.72 -5.16
CA ARG A 300 -30.30 -13.98 -4.79
C ARG A 300 -29.44 -15.00 -4.05
N ASN A 301 -28.13 -15.03 -4.27
CA ASN A 301 -27.25 -16.06 -3.73
C ASN A 301 -26.29 -15.48 -2.68
N SER A 302 -26.01 -16.22 -1.60
CA SER A 302 -25.03 -15.87 -0.55
C SER A 302 -23.63 -15.54 -1.07
N TYR A 303 -23.32 -15.96 -2.30
CA TYR A 303 -22.07 -15.65 -3.00
C TYR A 303 -22.28 -15.28 -4.48
N GLY A 304 -23.46 -14.75 -4.82
CA GLY A 304 -23.76 -14.28 -6.17
C GLY A 304 -22.96 -13.03 -6.54
N THR A 305 -22.63 -12.89 -7.82
CA THR A 305 -21.90 -11.73 -8.37
C THR A 305 -22.71 -10.92 -9.36
N GLU A 306 -23.94 -11.37 -9.57
CA GLU A 306 -24.88 -10.87 -10.55
C GLU A 306 -26.16 -10.54 -9.79
N LEU A 307 -26.66 -9.33 -10.02
CA LEU A 307 -27.95 -8.94 -9.49
C LEU A 307 -29.01 -9.57 -10.38
N TYR A 308 -29.95 -10.30 -9.77
CA TYR A 308 -31.19 -10.66 -10.44
C TYR A 308 -31.93 -9.39 -10.81
N GLN A 309 -32.47 -9.33 -12.02
CA GLN A 309 -33.20 -8.18 -12.52
C GLN A 309 -34.60 -8.55 -12.98
N GLU A 310 -35.54 -7.70 -12.62
CA GLU A 310 -36.92 -7.78 -13.08
C GLU A 310 -37.34 -6.39 -13.57
N THR A 311 -37.89 -6.29 -14.77
CA THR A 311 -38.32 -5.01 -15.36
C THR A 311 -39.83 -5.02 -15.53
N THR A 312 -40.47 -3.92 -15.15
CA THR A 312 -41.86 -3.63 -15.45
C THR A 312 -42.03 -2.21 -16.00
N PHE A 313 -43.21 -1.91 -16.50
CA PHE A 313 -43.60 -0.57 -16.95
C PHE A 313 -44.70 -0.03 -16.05
N LEU A 314 -44.70 1.29 -15.84
CA LEU A 314 -45.76 1.96 -15.09
C LEU A 314 -47.11 1.80 -15.79
N ASP A 315 -48.13 1.45 -15.02
CA ASP A 315 -49.50 1.31 -15.48
C ASP A 315 -50.16 2.67 -15.83
N GLU A 316 -51.45 2.64 -16.15
CA GLU A 316 -52.25 3.84 -16.46
C GLU A 316 -52.35 4.82 -15.27
N ASN A 317 -52.23 4.32 -14.05
CA ASN A 317 -52.23 5.10 -12.81
C ASN A 317 -50.83 5.57 -12.40
N ASN A 318 -49.82 5.30 -13.22
CA ASN A 318 -48.39 5.46 -12.94
C ASN A 318 -47.90 4.66 -11.72
N SER A 319 -48.42 3.45 -11.56
CA SER A 319 -48.05 2.52 -10.50
C SER A 319 -47.19 1.38 -11.05
N PHE A 320 -46.35 0.80 -10.20
CA PHE A 320 -45.61 -0.42 -10.49
C PHE A 320 -45.79 -1.43 -9.34
N HIS A 321 -45.62 -2.70 -9.66
CA HIS A 321 -45.68 -3.80 -8.71
C HIS A 321 -44.68 -4.88 -9.11
N PHE A 322 -43.90 -5.34 -8.14
CA PHE A 322 -42.99 -6.46 -8.25
C PHE A 322 -43.30 -7.48 -7.17
N GLU A 323 -43.28 -8.75 -7.53
CA GLU A 323 -43.40 -9.87 -6.61
C GLU A 323 -42.33 -10.91 -6.95
N THR A 324 -41.28 -10.98 -6.14
CA THR A 324 -40.07 -11.75 -6.46
C THR A 324 -39.53 -12.49 -5.25
N GLU A 325 -38.70 -13.51 -5.48
CA GLU A 325 -38.11 -14.30 -4.38
C GLU A 325 -36.90 -13.59 -3.78
N LEU A 326 -36.88 -13.50 -2.45
CA LEU A 326 -35.76 -13.04 -1.64
C LEU A 326 -35.49 -14.07 -0.54
N GLU A 327 -34.32 -14.70 -0.57
CA GLU A 327 -33.97 -15.77 0.37
C GLU A 327 -33.31 -15.24 1.65
N HIS A 328 -32.79 -14.01 1.62
CA HIS A 328 -31.97 -13.43 2.68
C HIS A 328 -32.21 -11.92 2.86
N PRO A 329 -32.05 -11.37 4.07
CA PRO A 329 -32.03 -9.93 4.29
C PRO A 329 -30.96 -9.23 3.45
N GLY A 330 -31.28 -8.10 2.83
CA GLY A 330 -30.30 -7.37 2.02
C GLY A 330 -30.81 -6.10 1.37
N LEU A 331 -29.93 -5.47 0.59
CA LEU A 331 -30.31 -4.31 -0.23
C LEU A 331 -30.95 -4.74 -1.55
N VAL A 332 -32.01 -4.04 -1.91
CA VAL A 332 -32.78 -4.14 -3.15
C VAL A 332 -32.78 -2.77 -3.82
N PHE A 333 -32.64 -2.73 -5.14
CA PHE A 333 -32.48 -1.48 -5.88
C PHE A 333 -33.62 -1.28 -6.88
N LEU A 334 -34.25 -0.11 -6.83
CA LEU A 334 -35.19 0.34 -7.85
C LEU A 334 -34.52 1.33 -8.79
N LEU A 335 -34.56 1.04 -10.09
CA LEU A 335 -33.96 1.85 -11.15
C LEU A 335 -34.99 2.36 -12.12
N PHE A 336 -34.85 3.63 -12.52
CA PHE A 336 -35.80 4.31 -13.40
C PHE A 336 -35.08 4.83 -14.66
N GLY A 337 -35.42 4.34 -15.86
CA GLY A 337 -34.81 4.82 -17.12
C GLY A 337 -34.69 3.81 -18.28
N GLN A 338 -33.99 4.19 -19.38
CA GLN A 338 -33.95 3.41 -20.63
C GLN A 338 -33.01 2.18 -20.57
N THR A 339 -33.42 1.06 -21.18
CA THR A 339 -32.66 -0.22 -21.27
C THR A 339 -31.28 -0.12 -21.93
N ASN A 340 -31.07 0.89 -22.78
CA ASN A 340 -29.94 0.90 -23.71
C ASN A 340 -28.78 1.80 -23.25
N SER A 341 -28.92 2.49 -22.11
CA SER A 341 -27.86 3.30 -21.50
C SER A 341 -27.71 2.90 -20.03
N THR A 342 -26.52 2.43 -19.65
CA THR A 342 -26.15 2.12 -18.26
C THR A 342 -25.64 3.36 -17.50
N ILE A 343 -25.84 4.55 -18.05
CA ILE A 343 -25.22 5.78 -17.57
C ILE A 343 -26.23 6.61 -16.76
N ASP A 344 -25.90 6.81 -15.48
CA ASP A 344 -26.50 7.78 -14.55
C ASP A 344 -28.02 7.64 -14.33
N LEU A 345 -28.47 6.40 -14.13
CA LEU A 345 -29.87 6.09 -13.84
C LEU A 345 -30.24 6.58 -12.42
N PRO A 346 -31.40 7.23 -12.26
CA PRO A 346 -32.07 7.36 -10.96
C PRO A 346 -32.23 6.00 -10.28
N THR A 347 -31.67 5.88 -9.08
CA THR A 347 -31.65 4.63 -8.31
C THR A 347 -32.02 4.87 -6.86
N ILE A 348 -32.88 4.02 -6.30
CA ILE A 348 -33.26 4.02 -4.89
C ILE A 348 -32.87 2.67 -4.27
N PRO A 349 -31.93 2.64 -3.30
CA PRO A 349 -31.67 1.46 -2.50
C PRO A 349 -32.71 1.32 -1.39
N LEU A 350 -33.16 0.09 -1.15
CA LEU A 350 -34.12 -0.29 -0.14
C LEU A 350 -33.58 -1.47 0.66
N TYR A 351 -33.82 -1.52 1.96
CA TYR A 351 -33.57 -2.72 2.76
C TYR A 351 -34.79 -3.64 2.71
N ALA A 352 -34.59 -4.94 2.51
CA ALA A 352 -35.68 -5.91 2.50
C ALA A 352 -35.28 -7.20 3.20
N GLU A 353 -36.26 -7.85 3.81
CA GLU A 353 -36.15 -9.20 4.35
C GLU A 353 -37.08 -10.16 3.59
N PRO A 354 -36.86 -11.49 3.68
CA PRO A 354 -37.81 -12.47 3.16
C PRO A 354 -39.21 -12.22 3.73
N GLY A 355 -40.13 -11.84 2.84
CA GLY A 355 -41.55 -11.61 3.16
C GLY A 355 -41.93 -10.15 3.35
N SER A 356 -40.97 -9.22 3.20
CA SER A 356 -41.24 -7.80 3.30
C SER A 356 -42.21 -7.31 2.23
N ASN A 357 -43.09 -6.40 2.63
CA ASN A 357 -43.93 -5.61 1.74
C ASN A 357 -43.53 -4.13 1.83
N ILE A 358 -42.94 -3.62 0.75
CA ILE A 358 -42.43 -2.25 0.67
C ILE A 358 -43.26 -1.48 -0.34
N ASN A 359 -43.78 -0.31 0.07
CA ASN A 359 -44.55 0.57 -0.78
C ASN A 359 -44.02 2.00 -0.74
N LEU A 360 -43.90 2.66 -1.90
CA LEU A 360 -43.41 4.04 -1.99
C LEU A 360 -44.30 4.93 -2.85
N THR A 361 -44.48 6.18 -2.42
CA THR A 361 -45.16 7.22 -3.20
C THR A 361 -44.19 8.36 -3.47
N ALA A 362 -43.96 8.67 -4.74
CA ALA A 362 -42.97 9.67 -5.13
C ALA A 362 -43.56 10.75 -6.05
N ASN A 363 -43.30 12.01 -5.70
CA ASN A 363 -43.81 13.20 -6.41
C ASN A 363 -42.67 14.16 -6.79
N GLY A 364 -42.85 14.90 -7.89
CA GLY A 364 -41.95 15.99 -8.32
C GLY A 364 -40.90 15.59 -9.37
N GLU A 365 -39.84 16.38 -9.50
CA GLU A 365 -38.65 16.04 -10.30
C GLU A 365 -37.63 15.27 -9.45
N PHE A 366 -36.82 14.43 -10.08
CA PHE A 366 -35.79 13.67 -9.36
C PHE A 366 -34.63 14.58 -8.93
N PRO A 367 -34.18 14.56 -7.66
CA PRO A 367 -34.57 13.65 -6.58
C PRO A 367 -35.96 13.96 -5.98
N TRP A 368 -36.83 12.95 -5.95
CA TRP A 368 -38.23 13.08 -5.53
C TRP A 368 -38.41 13.40 -4.05
N ASP A 369 -39.63 13.83 -3.71
CA ASP A 369 -40.15 13.71 -2.36
C ASP A 369 -40.89 12.38 -2.26
N VAL A 370 -40.36 11.48 -1.42
CA VAL A 370 -40.77 10.08 -1.32
C VAL A 370 -41.33 9.81 0.07
N GLU A 371 -42.51 9.22 0.12
CA GLU A 371 -43.11 8.65 1.34
C GLU A 371 -43.03 7.13 1.27
N PHE A 372 -42.37 6.51 2.25
CA PHE A 372 -42.29 5.06 2.39
C PHE A 372 -43.35 4.54 3.35
N SER A 373 -43.90 3.37 3.03
CA SER A 373 -44.91 2.66 3.84
C SER A 373 -44.70 1.15 3.71
N GLY A 374 -45.24 0.39 4.67
CA GLY A 374 -44.98 -1.05 4.76
C GLY A 374 -43.80 -1.34 5.67
N ASP A 375 -43.08 -2.43 5.41
CA ASP A 375 -42.01 -2.90 6.28
C ASP A 375 -40.74 -2.05 6.15
N PHE A 376 -40.08 -1.82 7.30
CA PHE A 376 -38.80 -1.11 7.40
C PHE A 376 -38.83 0.33 6.84
N ASN A 377 -39.94 1.05 6.97
CA ASN A 377 -40.11 2.41 6.45
C ASN A 377 -39.03 3.38 6.94
N GLU A 378 -38.66 3.34 8.23
CA GLU A 378 -37.60 4.20 8.79
C GLU A 378 -36.22 3.87 8.20
N ALA A 379 -35.97 2.60 7.89
CA ALA A 379 -34.74 2.17 7.22
C ALA A 379 -34.69 2.63 5.76
N GLN A 380 -35.82 2.61 5.05
CA GLN A 380 -35.89 3.18 3.69
C GLN A 380 -35.66 4.68 3.71
N GLU A 381 -36.23 5.37 4.70
CA GLU A 381 -36.06 6.81 4.89
C GLU A 381 -34.60 7.17 5.18
N LEU A 382 -33.93 6.44 6.07
CA LEU A 382 -32.50 6.60 6.34
C LEU A 382 -31.67 6.44 5.05
N LEU A 383 -31.86 5.33 4.33
CA LEU A 383 -31.16 5.06 3.08
C LEU A 383 -31.41 6.17 2.05
N TYR A 384 -32.67 6.59 1.87
CA TYR A 384 -33.03 7.59 0.87
C TYR A 384 -32.50 8.98 1.20
N ASN A 385 -32.70 9.45 2.44
CA ASN A 385 -32.29 10.78 2.89
C ASN A 385 -30.76 10.93 2.87
N PHE A 386 -30.04 9.90 3.34
CA PHE A 386 -28.58 9.88 3.29
C PHE A 386 -28.06 9.99 1.85
N ASN A 387 -28.64 9.21 0.93
CA ASN A 387 -28.29 9.26 -0.49
C ASN A 387 -28.69 10.60 -1.16
N LYS A 388 -29.84 11.17 -0.79
CA LYS A 388 -30.37 12.45 -1.34
C LYS A 388 -29.45 13.61 -0.99
N GLU A 389 -29.02 13.70 0.27
CA GLU A 389 -28.19 14.80 0.76
C GLU A 389 -26.79 14.83 0.12
N HIS A 390 -26.20 13.65 -0.10
CA HIS A 390 -24.84 13.52 -0.63
C HIS A 390 -24.78 13.39 -2.17
N ASN A 391 -25.94 13.47 -2.84
CA ASN A 391 -26.11 13.42 -4.30
C ASN A 391 -25.70 12.06 -4.93
N TRP A 392 -26.05 10.95 -4.27
CA TRP A 392 -25.76 9.57 -4.73
C TRP A 392 -26.91 8.89 -5.42
N LEU A 393 -28.01 9.60 -5.64
CA LEU A 393 -29.22 9.04 -6.21
C LEU A 393 -29.12 8.73 -7.72
N LYS A 394 -28.07 9.17 -8.40
CA LYS A 394 -27.74 8.78 -9.78
C LYS A 394 -26.52 7.89 -9.79
N GLN A 395 -26.70 6.59 -9.99
CA GLN A 395 -25.62 5.61 -9.90
C GLN A 395 -25.47 4.82 -11.20
N ARG A 396 -24.22 4.61 -11.60
CA ARG A 396 -23.88 3.59 -12.60
C ARG A 396 -23.73 2.25 -11.91
N MET A 397 -24.79 1.45 -11.95
CA MET A 397 -24.69 0.04 -11.54
C MET A 397 -24.39 -0.83 -12.76
N ASN A 398 -23.27 -1.55 -12.71
CA ASN A 398 -23.02 -2.65 -13.62
C ASN A 398 -23.72 -3.89 -13.08
N PHE A 399 -24.75 -4.36 -13.78
CA PHE A 399 -25.58 -5.47 -13.32
C PHE A 399 -25.04 -6.84 -13.72
N ASN A 400 -24.09 -6.87 -14.65
CA ASN A 400 -23.46 -8.10 -15.14
C ASN A 400 -22.26 -8.52 -14.27
N ALA A 401 -21.84 -7.68 -13.32
CA ALA A 401 -20.77 -7.97 -12.38
C ALA A 401 -20.78 -6.94 -11.24
N VAL A 402 -20.49 -7.36 -10.00
CA VAL A 402 -20.09 -6.46 -8.89
C VAL A 402 -18.68 -5.88 -9.15
N ASN A 403 -18.52 -5.23 -10.30
CA ASN A 403 -17.30 -4.59 -10.77
C ASN A 403 -17.54 -3.10 -11.00
N TRP A 404 -16.56 -2.32 -10.51
CA TRP A 404 -16.39 -0.87 -10.64
C TRP A 404 -17.67 -0.03 -10.68
N TRP A 405 -17.95 0.53 -9.50
CA TRP A 405 -18.81 1.70 -9.36
C TRP A 405 -18.13 2.89 -10.03
N TRP A 406 -18.89 3.67 -10.79
CA TRP A 406 -18.48 5.01 -11.19
C TRP A 406 -19.45 6.00 -10.58
N ILE A 407 -19.05 6.72 -9.55
CA ILE A 407 -19.86 7.80 -8.97
C ILE A 407 -19.60 9.05 -9.82
N SER A 408 -20.13 9.03 -11.04
CA SER A 408 -19.87 10.03 -12.10
C SER A 408 -20.14 11.48 -11.72
N ASN A 409 -20.91 11.74 -10.65
CA ASN A 409 -21.37 13.08 -10.25
C ASN A 409 -21.05 13.46 -8.79
N MET A 410 -20.32 12.63 -8.04
CA MET A 410 -20.02 12.92 -6.63
C MET A 410 -18.78 13.78 -6.50
N LYS A 411 -18.93 14.92 -5.83
CA LYS A 411 -17.83 15.83 -5.53
C LYS A 411 -17.05 15.34 -4.31
N PHE A 412 -15.74 15.58 -4.27
CA PHE A 412 -14.91 15.23 -3.12
C PHE A 412 -15.41 15.88 -1.82
N ALA A 413 -15.90 17.11 -1.87
CA ALA A 413 -16.50 17.78 -0.72
C ALA A 413 -17.70 16.99 -0.14
N ASN A 414 -18.56 16.46 -1.02
CA ASN A 414 -19.71 15.64 -0.61
C ASN A 414 -19.25 14.28 -0.04
N LEU A 415 -18.17 13.68 -0.58
CA LEU A 415 -17.57 12.45 -0.03
C LEU A 415 -17.02 12.66 1.36
N LYS A 416 -16.24 13.72 1.52
CA LYS A 416 -15.62 14.07 2.78
C LYS A 416 -16.68 14.34 3.85
N ASP A 417 -17.68 15.15 3.52
CA ASP A 417 -18.80 15.45 4.42
C ASP A 417 -19.58 14.20 4.83
N ALA A 418 -19.84 13.29 3.89
CA ALA A 418 -20.52 12.03 4.17
C ALA A 418 -19.72 11.09 5.06
N ILE A 419 -18.39 11.02 4.89
CA ILE A 419 -17.50 10.22 5.75
C ILE A 419 -17.44 10.83 7.16
N ASP A 420 -17.25 12.14 7.26
CA ASP A 420 -17.08 12.83 8.55
C ASP A 420 -18.37 12.83 9.39
N ASN A 421 -19.54 12.81 8.75
CA ASN A 421 -20.84 12.92 9.42
C ASN A 421 -21.68 11.64 9.38
N LEU A 422 -21.15 10.52 8.90
CA LEU A 422 -21.90 9.26 8.78
C LEU A 422 -22.54 8.86 10.13
N ASP A 423 -21.72 8.74 11.18
CA ASP A 423 -22.20 8.27 12.48
C ASP A 423 -23.22 9.24 13.09
N ALA A 424 -23.01 10.56 12.96
CA ALA A 424 -23.94 11.56 13.47
C ALA A 424 -25.32 11.49 12.77
N LYS A 425 -25.34 11.19 11.47
CA LYS A 425 -26.57 11.10 10.68
C LYS A 425 -27.30 9.79 10.83
N THR A 426 -26.58 8.67 10.95
CA THR A 426 -27.22 7.36 11.17
C THR A 426 -27.74 7.26 12.60
N MET A 427 -27.03 7.78 13.62
CA MET A 427 -27.44 7.68 15.03
C MET A 427 -28.86 8.17 15.33
N ALA A 428 -29.39 9.13 14.57
CA ALA A 428 -30.78 9.60 14.72
C ALA A 428 -31.83 8.50 14.47
N TYR A 429 -31.46 7.44 13.76
CA TYR A 429 -32.33 6.32 13.41
C TYR A 429 -32.08 5.07 14.27
N LYS A 430 -31.06 5.09 15.15
CA LYS A 430 -30.63 3.91 15.92
C LYS A 430 -31.72 3.37 16.86
N ASP A 431 -32.52 4.26 17.45
CA ASP A 431 -33.56 3.87 18.41
C ASP A 431 -34.89 3.48 17.73
N VAL A 432 -35.03 3.72 16.43
CA VAL A 432 -36.27 3.52 15.65
C VAL A 432 -36.16 2.33 14.69
N ILE A 433 -34.95 1.97 14.27
CA ILE A 433 -34.66 0.81 13.43
C ILE A 433 -34.14 -0.34 14.31
N PRO A 434 -34.53 -1.62 14.07
CA PRO A 434 -33.94 -2.75 14.78
C PRO A 434 -32.41 -2.76 14.68
N GLU A 435 -31.71 -3.03 15.78
CA GLU A 435 -30.24 -2.92 15.89
C GLU A 435 -29.50 -3.68 14.76
N TYR A 436 -29.92 -4.90 14.45
CA TYR A 436 -29.30 -5.70 13.39
C TYR A 436 -29.50 -5.12 11.98
N VAL A 437 -30.64 -4.45 11.73
CA VAL A 437 -30.92 -3.74 10.46
C VAL A 437 -30.09 -2.45 10.40
N PHE A 438 -30.02 -1.74 11.52
CA PHE A 438 -29.22 -0.53 11.66
C PHE A 438 -27.74 -0.80 11.39
N ASP A 439 -27.18 -1.85 12.00
CA ASP A 439 -25.80 -2.27 11.80
C ASP A 439 -25.55 -2.68 10.35
N PHE A 440 -26.46 -3.48 9.76
CA PHE A 440 -26.38 -3.87 8.36
C PHE A 440 -26.34 -2.64 7.43
N ILE A 441 -27.30 -1.71 7.57
CA ILE A 441 -27.39 -0.52 6.73
C ILE A 441 -26.17 0.38 6.92
N THR A 442 -25.76 0.61 8.16
CA THR A 442 -24.60 1.47 8.46
C THR A 442 -23.32 0.88 7.86
N ASN A 443 -23.15 -0.43 7.94
CA ASN A 443 -22.02 -1.14 7.32
C ASN A 443 -22.04 -1.06 5.80
N GLU A 444 -23.22 -1.21 5.16
CA GLU A 444 -23.35 -1.01 3.71
C GLU A 444 -23.05 0.43 3.28
N LEU A 445 -23.49 1.42 4.06
CA LEU A 445 -23.19 2.83 3.80
C LEU A 445 -21.69 3.12 3.96
N LYS A 446 -21.04 2.57 4.99
CA LYS A 446 -19.58 2.63 5.17
C LYS A 446 -18.87 2.01 3.97
N ALA A 447 -19.27 0.81 3.55
CA ALA A 447 -18.67 0.12 2.42
C ALA A 447 -18.82 0.91 1.11
N ASN A 448 -20.00 1.47 0.84
CA ASN A 448 -20.25 2.33 -0.32
C ASN A 448 -19.35 3.58 -0.32
N LEU A 449 -19.26 4.26 0.82
CA LEU A 449 -18.36 5.40 0.99
C LEU A 449 -16.90 5.02 0.69
N MET A 450 -16.46 3.86 1.14
CA MET A 450 -15.11 3.40 0.89
C MET A 450 -14.88 2.96 -0.57
N CYS A 451 -15.91 2.48 -1.27
CA CYS A 451 -15.86 2.35 -2.72
C CYS A 451 -15.58 3.71 -3.39
N GLY A 452 -16.25 4.78 -2.93
CA GLY A 452 -16.00 6.14 -3.40
C GLY A 452 -14.56 6.60 -3.13
N VAL A 453 -14.02 6.36 -1.93
CA VAL A 453 -12.61 6.64 -1.60
C VAL A 453 -11.65 5.96 -2.58
N LEU A 454 -11.86 4.67 -2.85
CA LEU A 454 -11.04 3.89 -3.78
C LEU A 454 -11.17 4.39 -5.23
N GLU A 455 -12.34 4.88 -5.64
CA GLU A 455 -12.55 5.48 -6.96
C GLU A 455 -11.70 6.75 -7.12
N PHE A 456 -11.72 7.67 -6.15
CA PHE A 456 -10.88 8.87 -6.19
C PHE A 456 -9.38 8.53 -6.23
N LEU A 457 -8.93 7.58 -5.41
CA LEU A 457 -7.53 7.13 -5.38
C LEU A 457 -7.10 6.48 -6.70
N SER A 458 -7.93 5.58 -7.25
CA SER A 458 -7.64 4.89 -8.52
C SER A 458 -7.66 5.83 -9.72
N THR A 459 -8.54 6.83 -9.72
CA THR A 459 -8.63 7.86 -10.77
C THR A 459 -7.38 8.76 -10.76
N TRP A 460 -6.95 9.18 -9.57
CA TRP A 460 -5.69 9.92 -9.39
C TRP A 460 -4.49 9.13 -9.93
N GLU A 461 -4.41 7.84 -9.61
CA GLU A 461 -3.33 6.96 -10.10
C GLU A 461 -3.34 6.77 -11.61
N TYR A 462 -4.52 6.59 -12.22
CA TYR A 462 -4.66 6.44 -13.67
C TYR A 462 -4.12 7.66 -14.43
N LYS A 463 -4.40 8.88 -13.94
CA LYS A 463 -3.86 10.14 -14.51
C LYS A 463 -2.34 10.22 -14.46
N GLN A 464 -1.72 9.80 -13.36
CA GLN A 464 -0.26 9.80 -13.24
C GLN A 464 0.42 8.91 -14.28
N ARG A 465 -0.27 7.84 -14.73
CA ARG A 465 0.25 6.87 -15.69
C ARG A 465 -0.01 7.23 -17.15
N VAL A 466 -1.16 7.84 -17.46
CA VAL A 466 -1.57 8.11 -18.85
C VAL A 466 -1.24 9.56 -19.23
N LYS A 467 -0.09 9.77 -19.88
CA LYS A 467 0.36 11.09 -20.36
C LYS A 467 -0.41 11.64 -21.57
N TRP A 468 -1.25 10.83 -22.23
CA TRP A 468 -1.96 11.19 -23.46
C TRP A 468 -3.47 11.12 -23.26
N GLY A 469 -4.10 12.31 -23.17
CA GLY A 469 -5.54 12.48 -23.05
C GLY A 469 -5.90 13.30 -21.82
N ARG A 470 -6.45 14.50 -22.02
CA ARG A 470 -7.10 15.25 -20.94
C ARG A 470 -8.40 14.53 -20.59
N VAL A 471 -8.38 13.67 -19.58
CA VAL A 471 -9.62 13.35 -18.86
C VAL A 471 -9.93 14.60 -18.02
N TYR A 472 -10.87 15.40 -18.51
CA TYR A 472 -11.29 16.65 -17.88
C TYR A 472 -12.22 16.35 -16.70
N PHE A 473 -11.77 16.64 -15.49
CA PHE A 473 -12.59 16.63 -14.28
C PHE A 473 -12.47 18.02 -13.62
N PRO A 474 -13.58 18.76 -13.43
CA PRO A 474 -13.53 20.19 -13.16
C PRO A 474 -13.11 20.62 -11.74
N GLU A 475 -12.84 19.71 -10.78
CA GLU A 475 -12.64 20.07 -9.36
C GLU A 475 -11.41 19.41 -8.67
N GLU A 476 -10.33 19.13 -9.40
CA GLU A 476 -9.14 18.41 -8.86
C GLU A 476 -8.30 19.18 -7.83
N ASP A 477 -8.35 20.52 -7.81
CA ASP A 477 -7.59 21.33 -6.85
C ASP A 477 -8.09 21.18 -5.39
N LEU A 478 -9.16 20.39 -5.16
CA LEU A 478 -9.81 20.20 -3.87
C LEU A 478 -9.64 18.79 -3.25
N VAL A 479 -9.06 17.81 -3.97
CA VAL A 479 -8.98 16.41 -3.49
C VAL A 479 -7.78 16.19 -2.57
N ASP A 480 -8.04 15.86 -1.31
CA ASP A 480 -7.01 15.53 -0.31
C ASP A 480 -6.71 14.01 -0.31
N ILE A 481 -5.64 13.64 -1.02
CA ILE A 481 -5.20 12.23 -1.16
C ILE A 481 -4.69 11.65 0.16
N ASP A 482 -4.06 12.46 1.02
CA ASP A 482 -3.55 12.00 2.31
C ASP A 482 -4.71 11.69 3.26
N TYR A 483 -5.75 12.52 3.26
CA TYR A 483 -7.00 12.24 3.95
C TYR A 483 -7.62 10.92 3.49
N LEU A 484 -7.78 10.73 2.17
CA LEU A 484 -8.38 9.50 1.62
C LEU A 484 -7.59 8.24 1.98
N ASN A 485 -6.24 8.28 1.89
CA ASN A 485 -5.40 7.17 2.32
C ASN A 485 -5.51 6.90 3.82
N LYS A 486 -5.59 7.95 4.65
CA LYS A 486 -5.74 7.82 6.10
C LYS A 486 -7.09 7.20 6.47
N VAL A 487 -8.17 7.59 5.80
CA VAL A 487 -9.50 7.00 5.97
C VAL A 487 -9.45 5.52 5.57
N LEU A 488 -8.94 5.21 4.37
CA LEU A 488 -8.87 3.84 3.87
C LEU A 488 -8.02 2.92 4.77
N ASN A 489 -6.91 3.41 5.32
CA ASN A 489 -6.02 2.63 6.18
C ASN A 489 -6.60 2.34 7.57
N LYS A 490 -7.61 3.10 8.01
CA LYS A 490 -8.29 2.88 9.30
C LYS A 490 -9.45 1.88 9.22
N VAL A 491 -9.90 1.55 8.02
CA VAL A 491 -11.06 0.67 7.85
C VAL A 491 -10.64 -0.79 7.97
N ALA A 492 -11.25 -1.48 8.92
CA ALA A 492 -11.20 -2.93 9.02
C ALA A 492 -12.32 -3.53 8.16
N LEU A 493 -11.95 -4.27 7.11
CA LEU A 493 -12.91 -4.83 6.15
C LEU A 493 -13.93 -5.74 6.85
N HIS A 494 -13.50 -6.52 7.85
CA HIS A 494 -14.35 -7.44 8.59
C HIS A 494 -15.40 -6.74 9.46
N GLU A 495 -15.14 -5.52 9.93
CA GLU A 495 -16.09 -4.76 10.75
C GLU A 495 -17.24 -4.18 9.93
N ILE A 496 -17.02 -3.95 8.62
CA ILE A 496 -18.01 -3.35 7.73
C ILE A 496 -18.60 -4.33 6.71
N TYR A 497 -18.15 -5.59 6.70
CA TYR A 497 -18.59 -6.55 5.70
C TYR A 497 -19.89 -7.24 6.11
N ASN A 498 -20.92 -7.08 5.27
CA ASN A 498 -22.15 -7.85 5.37
C ASN A 498 -22.16 -9.04 4.41
N GLU A 499 -22.51 -10.22 4.91
CA GLU A 499 -22.60 -11.46 4.12
C GLU A 499 -23.54 -11.33 2.93
N TYR A 500 -24.65 -10.59 3.06
CA TYR A 500 -25.61 -10.32 1.98
C TYR A 500 -25.54 -8.87 1.45
N GLY A 501 -24.53 -8.11 1.87
CA GLY A 501 -24.29 -6.74 1.43
C GLY A 501 -23.77 -6.64 0.00
N VAL A 502 -24.35 -5.77 -0.81
CA VAL A 502 -23.89 -5.51 -2.18
C VAL A 502 -22.68 -4.58 -2.16
N PHE A 503 -22.73 -3.54 -1.35
CA PHE A 503 -21.66 -2.55 -1.21
C PHE A 503 -20.46 -3.12 -0.45
N SER A 504 -20.69 -3.91 0.60
CA SER A 504 -19.64 -4.65 1.32
C SER A 504 -18.79 -5.52 0.39
N ARG A 505 -19.44 -6.27 -0.51
CA ARG A 505 -18.76 -7.11 -1.50
C ARG A 505 -17.99 -6.30 -2.52
N GLN A 506 -18.58 -5.21 -2.99
CA GLN A 506 -17.94 -4.33 -3.94
C GLN A 506 -16.72 -3.66 -3.33
N PHE A 507 -16.82 -3.21 -2.09
CA PHE A 507 -15.71 -2.63 -1.35
C PHE A 507 -14.59 -3.64 -1.16
N ALA A 508 -14.90 -4.86 -0.72
CA ALA A 508 -13.90 -5.94 -0.61
C ALA A 508 -13.15 -6.16 -1.93
N ASN A 509 -13.86 -6.27 -3.05
CA ASN A 509 -13.26 -6.43 -4.38
C ASN A 509 -12.38 -5.23 -4.79
N SER A 510 -12.89 -4.01 -4.61
CA SER A 510 -12.18 -2.78 -4.97
C SER A 510 -10.95 -2.54 -4.08
N TYR A 511 -11.06 -2.84 -2.79
CA TYR A 511 -9.99 -2.69 -1.80
C TYR A 511 -8.81 -3.61 -2.14
N LEU A 512 -9.10 -4.89 -2.41
CA LEU A 512 -8.10 -5.86 -2.84
C LEU A 512 -7.48 -5.47 -4.18
N SER A 513 -8.30 -5.03 -5.13
CA SER A 513 -7.80 -4.58 -6.43
C SER A 513 -6.85 -3.38 -6.29
N ASN A 514 -7.17 -2.40 -5.43
CA ASN A 514 -6.31 -1.24 -5.18
C ASN A 514 -5.00 -1.62 -4.46
N TYR A 515 -5.08 -2.51 -3.48
CA TYR A 515 -3.91 -3.05 -2.78
C TYR A 515 -2.95 -3.76 -3.75
N PHE A 516 -3.46 -4.71 -4.55
CA PHE A 516 -2.63 -5.45 -5.52
C PHE A 516 -2.07 -4.54 -6.63
N GLN A 517 -2.80 -3.51 -7.06
CA GLN A 517 -2.31 -2.52 -8.03
C GLN A 517 -1.19 -1.64 -7.44
N THR A 518 -1.27 -1.29 -6.16
CA THR A 518 -0.22 -0.53 -5.45
C THR A 518 1.07 -1.36 -5.36
N VAL A 519 0.96 -2.66 -5.07
CA VAL A 519 2.10 -3.60 -5.07
C VAL A 519 2.71 -3.75 -6.47
N LYS A 520 1.89 -3.73 -7.54
CA LYS A 520 2.38 -3.78 -8.94
C LYS A 520 3.24 -2.58 -9.33
N LYS A 521 3.06 -1.40 -8.71
CA LYS A 521 3.96 -0.24 -8.93
C LYS A 521 5.42 -0.56 -8.61
N VAL A 522 5.68 -1.60 -7.81
CA VAL A 522 7.04 -2.01 -7.47
C VAL A 522 7.61 -3.07 -8.43
N TYR A 523 6.77 -3.74 -9.21
CA TYR A 523 7.19 -4.74 -10.21
C TYR A 523 7.68 -4.15 -11.54
N ASP A 524 7.60 -2.83 -11.73
CA ASP A 524 8.21 -2.14 -12.89
C ASP A 524 9.72 -1.86 -12.68
N VAL A 525 10.34 -2.50 -11.67
CA VAL A 525 11.79 -2.63 -11.55
C VAL A 525 12.19 -4.02 -12.06
N SER A 526 11.98 -4.26 -13.35
CA SER A 526 12.59 -5.39 -14.04
C SER A 526 14.06 -5.05 -14.32
N TYR A 527 14.98 -5.64 -13.55
CA TYR A 527 16.40 -5.65 -13.93
C TYR A 527 16.78 -7.00 -14.53
N PHE A 528 16.99 -6.95 -15.84
CA PHE A 528 17.97 -7.65 -16.66
C PHE A 528 18.50 -9.01 -16.17
N GLY A 529 18.04 -10.05 -16.88
CA GLY A 529 18.89 -11.14 -17.34
C GLY A 529 19.32 -12.13 -16.26
N TYR A 530 18.47 -13.11 -15.98
CA TYR A 530 18.79 -14.54 -16.02
C TYR A 530 17.50 -15.31 -15.68
N ALA A 531 16.93 -15.96 -16.68
CA ALA A 531 15.90 -16.97 -16.47
C ALA A 531 16.63 -18.29 -16.22
N THR A 532 16.47 -18.86 -15.02
CA THR A 532 16.18 -20.28 -14.72
C THR A 532 16.59 -20.58 -13.28
N MET A 533 15.61 -20.71 -12.38
CA MET A 533 15.44 -21.84 -11.47
C MET A 533 14.17 -21.65 -10.64
N THR A 534 13.26 -22.57 -10.92
CA THR A 534 12.01 -23.04 -10.33
C THR A 534 11.69 -22.79 -8.84
N THR A 535 10.36 -22.70 -8.62
CA THR A 535 9.53 -22.97 -7.43
C THR A 535 9.48 -21.93 -6.30
N ALA A 536 8.47 -21.03 -6.36
CA ALA A 536 7.44 -20.88 -5.31
C ALA A 536 6.49 -19.67 -5.48
N THR A 537 6.72 -18.69 -6.37
CA THR A 537 5.92 -17.43 -6.32
C THR A 537 5.39 -16.89 -7.65
N THR A 538 5.40 -17.69 -8.72
CA THR A 538 4.99 -17.23 -10.07
C THR A 538 3.55 -17.54 -10.50
N GLU A 539 2.62 -17.79 -9.57
CA GLU A 539 1.20 -18.04 -9.92
C GLU A 539 0.19 -16.98 -9.44
N LEU A 540 0.61 -15.82 -8.94
CA LEU A 540 -0.32 -14.70 -8.68
C LEU A 540 -0.56 -13.82 -9.92
N ARG A 541 -1.03 -14.40 -11.04
CA ARG A 541 -1.59 -13.63 -12.17
C ARG A 541 -3.11 -13.46 -12.00
N PHE A 542 -3.55 -12.76 -10.96
CA PHE A 542 -4.98 -12.52 -10.62
C PHE A 542 -5.58 -11.29 -11.31
N TYR A 543 -5.39 -11.14 -12.62
CA TYR A 543 -5.69 -9.88 -13.32
C TYR A 543 -6.83 -10.00 -14.32
N SER A 544 -8.04 -10.36 -13.85
CA SER A 544 -9.34 -10.00 -14.47
C SER A 544 -10.53 -10.85 -13.98
N ASP A 545 -10.27 -11.99 -13.33
CA ASP A 545 -11.30 -12.99 -13.04
C ASP A 545 -12.00 -12.73 -11.71
N LEU A 546 -13.21 -12.17 -11.78
CA LEU A 546 -14.06 -11.83 -10.63
C LEU A 546 -14.36 -13.04 -9.71
N PRO A 547 -14.68 -14.24 -10.25
CA PRO A 547 -14.72 -15.49 -9.48
C PRO A 547 -13.50 -15.72 -8.59
N ASN A 548 -12.28 -15.61 -9.11
CA ASN A 548 -11.06 -15.83 -8.33
C ASN A 548 -10.80 -14.72 -7.30
N LYS A 549 -11.14 -13.45 -7.62
CA LYS A 549 -11.09 -12.36 -6.63
C LYS A 549 -12.10 -12.55 -5.50
N ILE A 550 -13.21 -13.19 -5.81
CA ILE A 550 -14.24 -13.54 -4.84
C ILE A 550 -13.86 -14.78 -4.05
N GLU A 551 -13.15 -15.75 -4.61
CA GLU A 551 -12.53 -16.82 -3.81
C GLU A 551 -11.44 -16.28 -2.88
N ILE A 552 -10.68 -15.26 -3.30
CA ILE A 552 -9.78 -14.52 -2.41
C ILE A 552 -10.58 -13.71 -1.38
N ALA A 553 -11.64 -12.99 -1.76
CA ALA A 553 -12.49 -12.28 -0.78
C ALA A 553 -13.16 -13.25 0.20
N LYS A 554 -13.68 -14.38 -0.27
CA LYS A 554 -14.21 -15.47 0.55
C LYS A 554 -13.15 -16.03 1.48
N THR A 555 -11.94 -16.27 0.99
CA THR A 555 -10.78 -16.62 1.83
C THR A 555 -10.53 -15.57 2.91
N LEU A 556 -10.68 -14.29 2.56
CA LEU A 556 -10.44 -13.19 3.47
C LEU A 556 -11.56 -13.02 4.51
N LEU A 557 -12.76 -13.54 4.22
CA LEU A 557 -13.97 -13.39 5.04
C LEU A 557 -14.35 -14.69 5.77
N ALA A 558 -13.83 -15.85 5.34
CA ALA A 558 -14.08 -17.18 5.89
C ALA A 558 -13.35 -17.48 7.20
N GLY A 559 -12.49 -16.57 7.68
CA GLY A 559 -11.72 -16.80 8.90
C GLY A 559 -10.57 -17.81 8.76
N PRO A 560 -9.99 -18.26 9.89
CA PRO A 560 -8.55 -18.46 10.13
C PRO A 560 -7.82 -19.54 9.33
N ALA A 561 -8.51 -20.50 8.71
CA ALA A 561 -7.89 -21.72 8.19
C ALA A 561 -6.85 -21.49 7.08
N LEU A 562 -7.16 -20.57 6.16
CA LEU A 562 -6.30 -20.29 4.99
C LEU A 562 -5.31 -19.16 5.30
N TYR A 563 -5.69 -18.19 6.12
CA TYR A 563 -4.78 -17.17 6.62
C TYR A 563 -3.63 -17.75 7.42
N GLY A 564 -3.91 -18.77 8.23
CA GLY A 564 -2.88 -19.48 8.96
C GLY A 564 -1.80 -20.06 8.05
N GLN A 565 -2.20 -20.75 6.99
CA GLN A 565 -1.25 -21.35 6.03
C GLN A 565 -0.49 -20.29 5.23
N ILE A 566 -1.15 -19.21 4.82
CA ILE A 566 -0.50 -18.12 4.08
C ILE A 566 0.44 -17.33 5.00
N ALA A 567 0.04 -17.04 6.23
CA ALA A 567 0.86 -16.39 7.23
C ALA A 567 2.07 -17.26 7.58
N GLU A 568 1.88 -18.58 7.74
CA GLU A 568 2.98 -19.53 7.93
C GLU A 568 3.96 -19.48 6.75
N MET A 569 3.47 -19.51 5.50
CA MET A 569 4.31 -19.41 4.31
C MET A 569 5.04 -18.06 4.20
N LEU A 570 4.40 -16.96 4.56
CA LEU A 570 4.98 -15.61 4.52
C LEU A 570 6.02 -15.42 5.63
N VAL A 571 5.72 -15.88 6.84
CA VAL A 571 6.67 -15.94 7.96
C VAL A 571 7.86 -16.83 7.60
N GLN A 572 7.64 -17.98 6.95
CA GLN A 572 8.70 -18.83 6.39
C GLN A 572 9.50 -18.13 5.27
N GLY A 573 8.88 -17.22 4.52
CA GLY A 573 9.55 -16.39 3.52
C GLY A 573 10.45 -15.29 4.13
N LYS A 574 10.16 -14.84 5.35
CA LYS A 574 10.94 -13.84 6.10
C LYS A 574 12.25 -14.41 6.67
N THR A 575 12.33 -15.73 6.84
CA THR A 575 13.30 -16.43 7.69
C THR A 575 14.40 -17.17 6.95
N THR A 576 14.40 -17.17 5.62
CA THR A 576 15.58 -17.62 4.86
C THR A 576 16.68 -16.56 5.02
N ILE A 577 17.55 -16.80 6.00
CA ILE A 577 18.76 -16.01 6.25
C ILE A 577 19.65 -16.15 5.01
N ASP A 578 19.54 -15.19 4.08
CA ASP A 578 20.40 -15.16 2.90
C ASP A 578 21.61 -14.24 3.13
N LYS A 579 22.73 -14.62 2.50
CA LYS A 579 24.16 -14.34 2.78
C LYS A 579 24.59 -12.90 3.10
N GLN A 580 23.76 -11.91 2.80
CA GLN A 580 23.89 -10.48 3.04
C GLN A 580 22.52 -9.89 2.71
N GLU A 581 22.08 -8.86 3.43
CA GLU A 581 20.88 -8.09 3.07
C GLU A 581 21.10 -7.40 1.72
N SER A 582 20.88 -8.13 0.62
CA SER A 582 20.78 -7.53 -0.69
C SER A 582 19.55 -6.62 -0.72
N LYS A 583 19.57 -5.57 -1.55
CA LYS A 583 18.37 -4.75 -1.77
C LYS A 583 17.14 -5.58 -2.16
N ALA A 584 17.33 -6.71 -2.83
CA ALA A 584 16.27 -7.64 -3.19
C ALA A 584 15.74 -8.45 -1.99
N THR A 585 16.59 -8.75 -1.00
CA THR A 585 16.19 -9.43 0.25
C THR A 585 15.40 -8.48 1.14
N ILE A 586 15.89 -7.25 1.34
CA ILE A 586 15.17 -6.19 2.06
C ILE A 586 13.83 -5.90 1.38
N PHE A 587 13.82 -5.84 0.04
CA PHE A 587 12.58 -5.65 -0.71
C PHE A 587 11.58 -6.80 -0.48
N ARG A 588 12.01 -8.06 -0.58
CA ARG A 588 11.14 -9.22 -0.28
C ARG A 588 10.61 -9.21 1.15
N GLN A 589 11.44 -8.86 2.13
CA GLN A 589 11.02 -8.75 3.53
C GLN A 589 9.98 -7.64 3.72
N ASN A 590 10.19 -6.46 3.12
CA ASN A 590 9.22 -5.38 3.15
C ASN A 590 7.89 -5.77 2.48
N GLU A 591 7.92 -6.57 1.41
CA GLU A 591 6.69 -7.06 0.77
C GLU A 591 5.97 -8.10 1.64
N VAL A 592 6.72 -9.03 2.25
CA VAL A 592 6.18 -10.00 3.22
C VAL A 592 5.53 -9.27 4.39
N ASP A 593 6.16 -8.24 4.94
CA ASP A 593 5.61 -7.44 6.03
C ASP A 593 4.29 -6.76 5.64
N LYS A 594 4.17 -6.25 4.40
CA LYS A 594 2.90 -5.70 3.89
C LYS A 594 1.81 -6.78 3.80
N TYR A 595 2.15 -7.98 3.33
CA TYR A 595 1.17 -9.07 3.27
C TYR A 595 0.74 -9.55 4.67
N LEU A 596 1.67 -9.64 5.63
CA LEU A 596 1.36 -9.98 7.01
C LEU A 596 0.48 -8.90 7.68
N ASP A 597 0.79 -7.62 7.46
CA ASP A 597 -0.05 -6.49 7.89
C ASP A 597 -1.45 -6.55 7.25
N LEU A 598 -1.54 -6.90 5.97
CA LEU A 598 -2.83 -7.11 5.31
C LEU A 598 -3.61 -8.26 5.95
N ILE A 599 -2.95 -9.36 6.29
CA ILE A 599 -3.57 -10.50 6.97
C ILE A 599 -4.08 -10.08 8.35
N LEU A 600 -3.29 -9.33 9.12
CA LEU A 600 -3.69 -8.80 10.42
C LEU A 600 -4.91 -7.86 10.31
N ARG A 601 -4.97 -7.03 9.25
CA ARG A 601 -6.11 -6.11 9.02
C ARG A 601 -7.36 -6.80 8.50
N LEU A 602 -7.20 -7.86 7.70
CA LEU A 602 -8.31 -8.51 7.02
C LEU A 602 -8.87 -9.71 7.79
N CYS A 603 -8.08 -10.39 8.62
CA CYS A 603 -8.53 -11.56 9.35
C CYS A 603 -9.44 -11.17 10.52
N ASN A 604 -10.58 -11.85 10.64
CA ASN A 604 -11.59 -11.63 11.69
C ASN A 604 -11.45 -12.60 12.88
N ASP A 605 -10.26 -13.17 13.09
CA ASP A 605 -9.97 -14.06 14.22
C ASP A 605 -8.98 -13.38 15.18
N PRO A 606 -9.44 -12.90 16.35
CA PRO A 606 -8.61 -12.23 17.35
C PRO A 606 -7.50 -13.11 17.93
N GLU A 607 -7.72 -14.42 18.09
CA GLU A 607 -6.70 -15.33 18.63
C GLU A 607 -5.59 -15.55 17.60
N PHE A 608 -5.98 -15.71 16.33
CA PHE A 608 -5.04 -15.82 15.23
C PHE A 608 -4.23 -14.55 15.02
N THR A 609 -4.86 -13.37 15.00
CA THR A 609 -4.16 -12.10 14.81
C THR A 609 -3.21 -11.84 15.97
N GLN A 610 -3.61 -12.10 17.22
CA GLN A 610 -2.74 -11.99 18.38
C GLN A 610 -1.54 -12.96 18.31
N SER A 611 -1.77 -14.20 17.89
CA SER A 611 -0.69 -15.19 17.71
C SER A 611 0.28 -14.74 16.61
N LEU A 612 -0.22 -14.22 15.49
CA LEU A 612 0.60 -13.75 14.38
C LEU A 612 1.39 -12.49 14.76
N GLU A 613 0.79 -11.57 15.50
CA GLU A 613 1.47 -10.39 16.05
C GLU A 613 2.62 -10.79 16.98
N ASN A 614 2.40 -11.78 17.87
CA ASN A 614 3.44 -12.29 18.77
C ASN A 614 4.61 -12.91 17.99
N ILE A 615 4.32 -13.65 16.93
CA ILE A 615 5.35 -14.25 16.04
C ILE A 615 6.12 -13.14 15.32
N ILE A 616 5.44 -12.15 14.74
CA ILE A 616 6.06 -11.02 14.04
C ILE A 616 6.94 -10.21 15.01
N HIS A 617 6.43 -9.96 16.22
CA HIS A 617 7.14 -9.22 17.26
C HIS A 617 8.41 -9.96 17.68
N THR A 618 8.30 -11.23 18.07
CA THR A 618 9.44 -12.09 18.46
C THR A 618 10.51 -12.14 17.35
N GLN A 619 10.09 -12.27 16.08
CA GLN A 619 11.01 -12.29 14.95
C GLN A 619 11.69 -10.93 14.69
N SER A 620 11.02 -9.83 15.00
CA SER A 620 11.58 -8.48 14.87
C SER A 620 12.67 -8.20 15.91
N GLN A 621 12.55 -8.73 17.12
CA GLN A 621 13.55 -8.58 18.18
C GLN A 621 14.90 -9.21 17.83
N TRP A 622 14.90 -10.29 17.02
CA TRP A 622 16.13 -10.86 16.47
C TRP A 622 16.95 -9.91 15.58
N ASN A 623 16.43 -8.73 15.21
CA ASN A 623 17.22 -7.71 14.53
C ASN A 623 18.14 -6.94 15.51
N GLU A 624 17.82 -6.93 16.80
CA GLU A 624 18.66 -6.38 17.86
C GLU A 624 19.81 -7.36 18.17
N LYS A 625 21.02 -6.84 18.42
CA LYS A 625 22.23 -7.68 18.60
C LYS A 625 22.37 -8.20 20.02
N ASP A 626 21.82 -7.50 20.98
CA ASP A 626 21.75 -7.79 22.41
C ASP A 626 20.54 -8.65 22.78
N TYR A 627 19.64 -8.94 21.82
CA TYR A 627 18.52 -9.83 22.04
C TYR A 627 18.97 -11.27 22.25
N VAL A 628 18.49 -11.85 23.35
CA VAL A 628 18.64 -13.25 23.74
C VAL A 628 17.25 -13.72 24.19
N PRO A 629 16.67 -14.78 23.60
CA PRO A 629 15.39 -15.31 24.01
C PRO A 629 15.36 -15.70 25.50
N ASP A 630 14.37 -15.21 26.24
CA ASP A 630 14.13 -15.63 27.63
C ASP A 630 13.26 -16.90 27.66
N THR A 631 13.71 -17.92 26.93
CA THR A 631 13.02 -19.20 26.84
C THR A 631 13.64 -20.19 27.83
N LYS A 632 12.78 -20.91 28.53
CA LYS A 632 13.18 -22.00 29.43
C LYS A 632 13.50 -23.26 28.62
N PHE A 633 14.72 -23.76 28.78
CA PHE A 633 15.17 -25.06 28.27
C PHE A 633 15.48 -26.00 29.44
N PHE A 634 15.64 -27.28 29.17
CA PHE A 634 16.05 -28.29 30.16
C PHE A 634 17.41 -28.87 29.80
N ASN A 635 18.32 -28.92 30.77
CA ASN A 635 19.60 -29.61 30.63
C ASN A 635 19.42 -31.12 30.85
N GLU A 636 20.49 -31.90 30.74
CA GLU A 636 20.51 -33.35 30.97
C GLU A 636 20.18 -33.81 32.41
N LYS A 637 20.06 -32.90 33.37
CA LYS A 637 19.64 -33.21 34.75
C LYS A 637 18.17 -32.89 35.00
N GLY A 638 17.47 -32.35 34.00
CA GLY A 638 16.09 -31.88 34.09
C GLY A 638 15.98 -30.52 34.76
N GLU A 639 17.10 -29.82 34.93
CA GLU A 639 17.14 -28.49 35.52
C GLU A 639 16.84 -27.45 34.43
N ALA A 640 16.19 -26.37 34.84
CA ALA A 640 15.83 -25.28 33.94
C ALA A 640 17.04 -24.40 33.66
N GLU A 641 17.36 -24.22 32.37
CA GLU A 641 18.44 -23.35 31.90
C GLU A 641 17.96 -22.44 30.78
N TYR A 642 18.62 -21.30 30.65
CA TYR A 642 18.35 -20.26 29.65
C TYR A 642 19.61 -20.04 28.81
N LEU A 643 19.45 -19.57 27.57
CA LEU A 643 20.60 -19.28 26.71
C LEU A 643 21.58 -18.29 27.36
N LYS A 644 21.06 -17.34 28.15
CA LYS A 644 21.87 -16.33 28.87
C LYS A 644 22.82 -16.93 29.91
N ASP A 645 22.55 -18.14 30.40
CA ASP A 645 23.32 -18.78 31.46
C ASP A 645 24.69 -19.29 30.94
N PHE A 646 24.87 -19.38 29.62
CA PHE A 646 26.10 -19.84 28.99
C PHE A 646 27.10 -18.73 28.67
N PHE A 647 26.74 -17.47 28.92
CA PHE A 647 27.63 -16.31 28.75
C PHE A 647 28.54 -16.10 29.97
N GLY A 648 29.61 -15.32 29.80
CA GLY A 648 30.53 -14.93 30.89
C GLY A 648 31.99 -15.09 30.53
N GLU A 649 32.53 -16.30 30.66
CA GLU A 649 33.97 -16.55 30.51
C GLU A 649 34.42 -16.74 29.04
N LYS A 650 33.56 -17.33 28.21
CA LYS A 650 33.88 -17.73 26.83
C LYS A 650 32.77 -17.27 25.87
N PRO A 651 33.08 -16.99 24.59
CA PRO A 651 32.07 -16.84 23.56
C PRO A 651 31.28 -18.15 23.42
N THR A 652 30.03 -18.05 23.02
CA THR A 652 29.11 -19.19 22.96
C THR A 652 28.57 -19.37 21.55
N ILE A 653 28.58 -20.62 21.08
CA ILE A 653 27.99 -21.05 19.82
C ILE A 653 26.79 -21.94 20.14
N PHE A 654 25.59 -21.46 19.79
CA PHE A 654 24.37 -22.25 19.85
C PHE A 654 24.12 -22.90 18.50
N TYR A 655 24.03 -24.23 18.48
CA TYR A 655 23.53 -25.00 17.35
C TYR A 655 22.10 -25.44 17.61
N VAL A 656 21.15 -24.75 16.99
CA VAL A 656 19.72 -25.00 17.14
C VAL A 656 19.27 -25.95 16.03
N THR A 657 18.69 -27.10 16.36
CA THR A 657 18.24 -28.09 15.36
C THR A 657 17.03 -28.89 15.80
N GLU A 658 16.10 -29.17 14.88
CA GLU A 658 14.95 -30.06 15.10
C GLU A 658 15.33 -31.56 15.06
N ARG A 659 16.57 -31.89 14.64
CA ARG A 659 17.02 -33.27 14.45
C ARG A 659 18.07 -33.67 15.47
N TRP A 660 17.69 -34.56 16.40
CA TRP A 660 18.55 -35.03 17.50
C TRP A 660 19.85 -35.70 17.03
N GLY A 661 19.80 -36.43 15.90
CA GLY A 661 20.95 -37.21 15.41
C GLY A 661 21.82 -36.51 14.36
N ALA A 662 21.40 -35.37 13.80
CA ALA A 662 22.10 -34.79 12.65
C ALA A 662 23.17 -33.78 13.12
N GLY A 663 24.44 -34.15 12.96
CA GLY A 663 25.57 -33.24 13.19
C GLY A 663 26.12 -33.22 14.62
N ARG A 664 25.51 -33.93 15.58
CA ARG A 664 25.96 -34.00 16.98
C ARG A 664 27.43 -34.40 17.12
N TYR A 665 27.82 -35.59 16.64
CA TYR A 665 29.21 -36.06 16.77
C TYR A 665 30.23 -35.11 16.14
N SER A 666 29.85 -34.48 15.01
CA SER A 666 30.69 -33.46 14.38
C SER A 666 30.79 -32.18 15.22
N PHE A 667 29.74 -31.83 15.95
CA PHE A 667 29.71 -30.66 16.82
C PHE A 667 30.49 -30.93 18.13
N ASP A 668 30.37 -32.13 18.69
CA ASP A 668 31.15 -32.60 19.85
C ASP A 668 32.66 -32.64 19.52
N GLU A 669 33.05 -33.15 18.34
CA GLU A 669 34.46 -33.15 17.89
C GLU A 669 35.02 -31.72 17.74
N LEU A 670 34.18 -30.77 17.32
CA LEU A 670 34.57 -29.36 17.22
C LEU A 670 34.68 -28.71 18.61
N ALA A 671 33.81 -29.07 19.55
CA ALA A 671 33.89 -28.61 20.93
C ALA A 671 35.19 -29.10 21.60
N GLU A 672 35.56 -30.37 21.40
CA GLU A 672 36.80 -30.94 21.93
C GLU A 672 38.05 -30.23 21.37
N LYS A 673 38.04 -29.89 20.07
CA LYS A 673 39.14 -29.18 19.41
C LYS A 673 39.25 -27.69 19.77
N ASN A 674 38.21 -27.08 20.35
CA ASN A 674 38.15 -25.64 20.63
C ASN A 674 37.66 -25.38 22.07
N PRO A 675 38.45 -25.73 23.10
CA PRO A 675 38.05 -25.63 24.50
C PRO A 675 37.88 -24.18 25.00
N ASP A 676 38.31 -23.20 24.21
CA ASP A 676 38.18 -21.76 24.44
C ASP A 676 36.80 -21.20 24.09
N ILE A 677 35.89 -22.01 23.54
CA ILE A 677 34.53 -21.61 23.13
C ILE A 677 33.51 -22.52 23.80
N ASN A 678 32.37 -21.97 24.24
CA ASN A 678 31.24 -22.76 24.71
C ASN A 678 30.41 -23.24 23.51
N PHE A 679 30.24 -24.55 23.39
CA PHE A 679 29.35 -25.16 22.39
C PHE A 679 28.08 -25.63 23.09
N VAL A 680 26.93 -25.21 22.59
CA VAL A 680 25.62 -25.56 23.15
C VAL A 680 24.72 -26.02 22.01
N MET A 681 24.23 -27.25 22.08
CA MET A 681 23.28 -27.80 21.12
C MET A 681 21.87 -27.66 21.71
N VAL A 682 20.99 -26.99 20.96
CA VAL A 682 19.59 -26.78 21.33
C VAL A 682 18.73 -27.65 20.44
N VAL A 683 17.95 -28.53 21.05
CA VAL A 683 17.05 -29.43 20.35
C VAL A 683 15.63 -29.34 20.89
N GLU A 684 14.67 -29.71 20.08
CA GLU A 684 13.26 -29.71 20.42
C GLU A 684 12.70 -31.13 20.43
N GLY A 685 11.78 -31.40 21.34
CA GLY A 685 10.99 -32.62 21.31
C GLY A 685 9.83 -32.61 22.28
N SER A 686 8.95 -33.60 22.14
CA SER A 686 7.80 -33.80 23.02
C SER A 686 8.12 -34.66 24.24
N ASN A 687 9.30 -35.31 24.27
CA ASN A 687 9.66 -36.28 25.29
C ASN A 687 11.08 -36.06 25.81
N TYR A 688 11.17 -35.50 27.01
CA TYR A 688 12.43 -35.25 27.69
C TYR A 688 13.16 -36.55 28.08
N GLN A 689 12.42 -37.60 28.47
CA GLN A 689 13.01 -38.88 28.90
C GLN A 689 13.63 -39.64 27.72
N GLU A 690 13.00 -39.61 26.55
CA GLU A 690 13.56 -40.23 25.34
C GLU A 690 14.86 -39.54 24.90
N TRP A 691 14.89 -38.21 24.99
CA TRP A 691 16.10 -37.44 24.75
C TRP A 691 17.20 -37.80 25.75
N MET A 692 16.86 -37.91 27.05
CA MET A 692 17.79 -38.38 28.09
C MET A 692 18.38 -39.77 27.80
N ASP A 693 17.54 -40.71 27.38
CA ASP A 693 17.98 -42.06 26.99
C ASP A 693 18.89 -42.00 25.74
N TYR A 694 18.65 -41.08 24.82
CA TYR A 694 19.56 -40.82 23.69
C TYR A 694 20.89 -40.19 24.15
N MET A 695 20.86 -39.25 25.09
CA MET A 695 22.06 -38.58 25.60
C MET A 695 22.98 -39.53 26.37
N SER A 696 22.40 -40.38 27.22
CA SER A 696 23.15 -41.38 28.03
C SER A 696 23.93 -42.41 27.20
N ARG A 697 23.53 -42.64 25.94
CA ARG A 697 24.21 -43.60 25.04
C ARG A 697 25.47 -43.06 24.37
N ALA A 698 25.74 -41.75 24.46
CA ALA A 698 26.69 -41.11 23.56
C ALA A 698 27.59 -40.03 24.20
N GLU A 699 27.60 -39.88 25.53
CA GLU A 699 28.54 -39.03 26.32
C GLU A 699 28.92 -37.70 25.62
N PRO A 700 28.00 -36.71 25.56
CA PRO A 700 28.21 -35.46 24.81
C PRO A 700 29.36 -34.61 25.37
N VAL A 701 30.08 -33.92 24.49
CA VAL A 701 31.14 -32.96 24.87
C VAL A 701 30.59 -31.52 24.88
N ALA A 702 29.72 -31.19 23.91
CA ALA A 702 28.99 -29.93 23.89
C ALA A 702 27.82 -29.96 24.89
N ASN A 703 27.47 -28.82 25.48
CA ASN A 703 26.30 -28.70 26.36
C ASN A 703 25.01 -28.93 25.57
N GLN A 704 23.98 -29.44 26.24
CA GLN A 704 22.78 -29.97 25.60
C GLN A 704 21.54 -29.36 26.26
N LEU A 705 20.73 -28.68 25.45
CA LEU A 705 19.50 -28.03 25.87
C LEU A 705 18.32 -28.62 25.11
N PHE A 706 17.28 -28.99 25.85
CA PHE A 706 16.04 -29.53 25.33
C PHE A 706 14.88 -28.56 25.53
N LEU A 707 14.20 -28.23 24.45
CA LEU A 707 12.92 -27.52 24.46
C LEU A 707 11.78 -28.55 24.44
N LEU A 708 10.97 -28.55 25.50
CA LEU A 708 9.76 -29.35 25.56
C LEU A 708 8.64 -28.68 24.75
N ASN A 709 8.36 -29.20 23.55
CA ASN A 709 7.36 -28.65 22.63
C ASN A 709 5.93 -29.03 23.06
N THR A 710 5.48 -28.42 24.16
CA THR A 710 4.10 -28.50 24.65
C THR A 710 3.29 -27.30 24.19
N ASP A 711 3.84 -26.10 24.36
CA ASP A 711 3.18 -24.84 24.02
C ASP A 711 3.99 -23.93 23.06
N VAL A 712 5.29 -24.22 22.87
CA VAL A 712 6.23 -23.38 22.10
C VAL A 712 7.21 -24.26 21.34
N SER A 713 7.39 -24.01 20.04
CA SER A 713 8.35 -24.71 19.19
C SER A 713 9.62 -23.88 18.93
N ILE A 714 10.70 -24.53 18.45
CA ILE A 714 11.92 -23.80 18.02
C ILE A 714 11.59 -22.77 16.92
N LYS A 715 10.58 -23.04 16.07
CA LYS A 715 10.20 -22.13 14.98
C LYS A 715 9.52 -20.85 15.47
N ASP A 716 8.92 -20.90 16.64
CA ASP A 716 8.27 -19.73 17.27
C ASP A 716 9.31 -18.82 17.92
N ILE A 717 10.38 -19.42 18.47
CA ILE A 717 11.45 -18.70 19.17
C ILE A 717 12.53 -18.23 18.21
N PHE A 718 12.92 -19.05 17.23
CA PHE A 718 14.04 -18.82 16.32
C PHE A 718 13.54 -18.70 14.86
N LYS A 719 14.10 -17.77 14.07
CA LYS A 719 13.71 -17.55 12.64
C LYS A 719 13.59 -18.90 11.91
N SER A 720 12.49 -19.22 11.22
CA SER A 720 12.03 -20.56 10.79
C SER A 720 12.91 -21.47 9.89
N GLY A 721 14.22 -21.56 10.10
CA GLY A 721 15.05 -22.69 9.67
C GLY A 721 15.08 -23.79 10.73
N SER A 722 15.12 -25.06 10.32
CA SER A 722 15.31 -26.19 11.24
C SER A 722 16.76 -26.37 11.70
N ARG A 723 17.66 -25.44 11.31
CA ARG A 723 19.10 -25.42 11.65
C ARG A 723 19.62 -23.99 11.71
N HIS A 724 20.07 -23.56 12.89
CA HIS A 724 20.78 -22.28 13.07
C HIS A 724 22.06 -22.48 13.83
N ILE A 725 23.07 -21.71 13.47
CA ILE A 725 24.28 -21.57 14.27
C ILE A 725 24.36 -20.10 14.69
N ILE A 726 24.18 -19.81 15.97
CA ILE A 726 24.15 -18.46 16.50
C ILE A 726 25.38 -18.26 17.36
N VAL A 727 26.14 -17.22 17.08
CA VAL A 727 27.39 -16.92 17.79
C VAL A 727 27.21 -15.68 18.64
N TYR A 728 27.49 -15.82 19.93
CA TYR A 728 27.50 -14.75 20.92
C TYR A 728 28.91 -14.55 21.47
N ASP A 729 29.26 -13.30 21.78
CA ASP A 729 30.44 -13.03 22.58
C ASP A 729 30.23 -13.40 24.05
N ASN A 730 31.26 -13.23 24.86
CA ASN A 730 31.22 -13.58 26.28
C ASN A 730 30.31 -12.64 27.12
N ASN A 731 29.84 -11.51 26.58
CA ASN A 731 28.92 -10.59 27.23
C ASN A 731 27.46 -10.79 26.78
N GLY A 732 27.17 -11.79 25.94
CA GLY A 732 25.83 -12.03 25.41
C GLY A 732 25.44 -11.12 24.25
N VAL A 733 26.40 -10.50 23.55
CA VAL A 733 26.14 -9.76 22.31
C VAL A 733 26.31 -10.69 21.11
N ARG A 734 25.27 -10.81 20.27
CA ARG A 734 25.28 -11.63 19.07
C ARG A 734 26.29 -11.09 18.05
N LEU A 735 27.27 -11.91 17.72
CA LEU A 735 28.30 -11.62 16.72
C LEU A 735 27.78 -11.88 15.30
N ALA A 736 27.20 -13.05 15.07
CA ALA A 736 26.73 -13.49 13.75
C ALA A 736 25.73 -14.64 13.83
N PHE A 737 24.96 -14.82 12.74
CA PHE A 737 24.37 -16.10 12.36
C PHE A 737 25.35 -16.76 11.38
N ALA A 738 25.90 -17.93 11.74
CA ALA A 738 26.91 -18.62 10.95
C ALA A 738 26.27 -19.68 10.03
N TYR A 739 26.87 -19.88 8.85
CA TYR A 739 26.40 -20.84 7.85
C TYR A 739 26.80 -22.28 8.22
N ASP A 740 28.01 -22.43 8.73
CA ASP A 740 28.56 -23.69 9.17
C ASP A 740 29.35 -23.52 10.48
N PRO A 741 29.65 -24.63 11.18
CA PRO A 741 30.36 -24.57 12.45
C PRO A 741 31.75 -23.95 12.37
N GLN A 742 32.44 -24.02 11.23
CA GLN A 742 33.78 -23.48 11.07
C GLN A 742 33.75 -21.95 11.00
N ASP A 743 32.79 -21.38 10.28
CA ASP A 743 32.51 -19.94 10.28
C ASP A 743 32.15 -19.44 11.68
N ALA A 744 31.34 -20.20 12.41
CA ALA A 744 30.96 -19.88 13.78
C ALA A 744 32.17 -19.79 14.72
N ILE A 745 33.08 -20.76 14.61
CA ILE A 745 34.35 -20.77 15.35
C ILE A 745 35.21 -19.57 14.97
N ASN A 746 35.27 -19.20 13.69
CA ASN A 746 36.04 -18.04 13.25
C ASN A 746 35.52 -16.75 13.90
N TYR A 747 34.20 -16.53 13.92
CA TYR A 747 33.60 -15.38 14.60
C TYR A 747 33.87 -15.39 16.11
N ALA A 748 33.73 -16.54 16.77
CA ALA A 748 34.00 -16.68 18.20
C ALA A 748 35.47 -16.42 18.53
N LYS A 749 36.42 -17.00 17.78
CA LYS A 749 37.87 -16.76 17.95
C LYS A 749 38.26 -15.32 17.67
N GLN A 750 37.61 -14.67 16.72
CA GLN A 750 37.84 -13.25 16.46
C GLN A 750 37.43 -12.38 17.67
N SER A 751 36.41 -12.78 18.42
CA SER A 751 36.01 -12.09 19.66
C SER A 751 36.98 -12.30 20.83
N LEU A 752 37.66 -13.46 20.87
CA LEU A 752 38.68 -13.81 21.88
C LEU A 752 40.03 -13.13 21.61
N GLN A 753 40.32 -12.81 20.35
CA GLN A 753 41.48 -11.97 20.06
C GLN A 753 41.23 -10.60 20.69
N PRO A 754 42.21 -10.04 21.45
CA PRO A 754 42.05 -8.71 22.01
C PRO A 754 41.69 -7.78 20.87
N LYS A 755 40.48 -7.20 20.92
CA LYS A 755 39.94 -6.25 19.94
C LYS A 755 41.11 -5.43 19.45
N LYS A 756 41.53 -5.65 18.21
CA LYS A 756 42.77 -5.11 17.64
C LYS A 756 42.73 -3.61 17.87
N LYS A 757 43.38 -3.13 18.95
CA LYS A 757 43.00 -1.93 19.72
C LYS A 757 42.27 -0.98 18.80
N GLU A 758 40.93 -1.08 18.74
CA GLU A 758 40.16 -0.16 17.92
C GLU A 758 40.56 1.17 18.51
N LEU A 759 41.27 1.96 17.71
CA LEU A 759 41.81 3.22 18.16
C LEU A 759 40.67 3.90 18.87
N ASN A 760 40.84 4.13 20.18
CA ASN A 760 39.83 4.75 21.05
C ASN A 760 39.17 5.91 20.27
N LYS A 761 37.88 6.26 20.42
CA LYS A 761 37.29 7.37 19.65
C LYS A 761 38.22 8.59 19.56
N SER A 762 38.95 8.89 20.64
CA SER A 762 40.03 9.87 20.68
C SER A 762 41.26 9.55 19.82
N GLN A 763 41.76 8.31 19.78
CA GLN A 763 42.85 7.89 18.90
C GLN A 763 42.41 7.76 17.42
N LEU A 764 41.18 7.33 17.13
CA LEU A 764 40.63 7.34 15.77
C LEU A 764 40.41 8.78 15.32
N GLN A 765 39.95 9.68 16.21
CA GLN A 765 39.93 11.12 15.96
C GLN A 765 41.32 11.66 15.72
N ILE A 766 42.35 11.24 16.47
CA ILE A 766 43.73 11.66 16.22
C ILE A 766 44.21 11.15 14.86
N ILE A 767 43.96 9.90 14.49
CA ILE A 767 44.35 9.37 13.18
C ILE A 767 43.55 10.00 12.05
N ILE A 768 42.25 10.24 12.23
CA ILE A 768 41.43 10.98 11.27
C ILE A 768 41.93 12.41 11.17
N VAL A 769 42.30 13.07 12.27
CA VAL A 769 42.89 14.41 12.26
C VAL A 769 44.25 14.40 11.59
N VAL A 770 45.10 13.39 11.80
CA VAL A 770 46.41 13.23 11.16
C VAL A 770 46.25 12.91 9.68
N LEU A 771 45.35 12.01 9.29
CA LEU A 771 45.05 11.69 7.91
C LEU A 771 44.37 12.85 7.20
N LEU A 772 43.45 13.56 7.86
CA LEU A 772 42.86 14.79 7.37
C LEU A 772 43.91 15.87 7.26
N SER A 773 44.85 16.02 8.20
CA SER A 773 45.90 17.03 8.08
C SER A 773 46.93 16.65 7.02
N ILE A 774 47.29 15.38 6.84
CA ILE A 774 48.09 14.90 5.70
C ILE A 774 47.33 15.13 4.39
N LEU A 775 46.06 14.74 4.31
CA LEU A 775 45.20 14.97 3.14
C LEU A 775 45.03 16.46 2.88
N THR A 776 44.92 17.29 3.92
CA THR A 776 44.82 18.75 3.81
C THR A 776 46.16 19.33 3.36
N ILE A 777 47.30 18.82 3.82
CA ILE A 777 48.63 19.20 3.33
C ILE A 777 48.81 18.77 1.87
N LEU A 778 48.31 17.60 1.49
CA LEU A 778 48.39 17.06 0.13
C LEU A 778 47.44 17.81 -0.81
N ILE A 779 46.24 18.15 -0.36
CA ILE A 779 45.28 19.03 -1.04
C ILE A 779 45.84 20.45 -1.12
N ILE A 780 46.41 21.02 -0.05
CA ILE A 780 47.07 22.33 -0.06
C ILE A 780 48.26 22.28 -1.02
N GLY A 781 49.05 21.21 -1.02
CA GLY A 781 50.16 21.00 -1.95
C GLY A 781 49.69 20.92 -3.41
N LEU A 782 48.63 20.17 -3.69
CA LEU A 782 47.98 20.09 -5.00
C LEU A 782 47.32 21.41 -5.39
N LEU A 783 46.73 22.14 -4.45
CA LEU A 783 46.12 23.44 -4.66
C LEU A 783 47.20 24.50 -4.89
N LEU A 784 48.32 24.46 -4.18
CA LEU A 784 49.49 25.33 -4.36
C LEU A 784 50.21 25.00 -5.67
N TRP A 785 50.32 23.73 -6.04
CA TRP A 785 50.86 23.31 -7.33
C TRP A 785 49.94 23.74 -8.47
N LYS A 786 48.64 23.45 -8.38
CA LYS A 786 47.62 23.91 -9.33
C LYS A 786 47.50 25.44 -9.34
N TRP A 787 47.74 26.11 -8.22
CA TRP A 787 47.81 27.56 -8.13
C TRP A 787 49.09 28.07 -8.79
N ARG A 788 50.25 27.45 -8.59
CA ARG A 788 51.52 27.81 -9.24
C ARG A 788 51.48 27.61 -10.75
N VAL A 789 50.91 26.49 -11.21
CA VAL A 789 50.64 26.22 -12.63
C VAL A 789 49.63 27.22 -13.18
N ARG A 790 48.52 27.47 -12.47
CA ARG A 790 47.56 28.52 -12.86
C ARG A 790 48.18 29.92 -12.83
N GLN A 791 49.13 30.21 -11.96
CA GLN A 791 49.83 31.50 -11.92
C GLN A 791 50.78 31.65 -13.10
N GLN A 792 51.47 30.58 -13.52
CA GLN A 792 52.26 30.61 -14.76
C GLN A 792 51.37 30.77 -15.99
N PHE A 793 50.27 30.00 -16.09
CA PHE A 793 49.28 30.17 -17.16
C PHE A 793 48.63 31.55 -17.13
N ARG A 794 48.26 32.08 -15.96
CA ARG A 794 47.71 33.44 -15.81
C ARG A 794 48.73 34.50 -16.18
N LYS A 795 50.02 34.34 -15.86
CA LYS A 795 51.07 35.29 -16.28
C LYS A 795 51.26 35.28 -17.80
N GLU A 796 51.25 34.12 -18.44
CA GLU A 796 51.32 34.01 -19.91
C GLU A 796 50.05 34.52 -20.59
N GLU A 797 48.88 34.19 -20.04
CA GLU A 797 47.59 34.68 -20.51
C GLU A 797 47.44 36.20 -20.30
N GLN A 798 47.92 36.74 -19.17
CA GLN A 798 48.00 38.18 -18.94
C GLN A 798 48.95 38.85 -19.91
N LYS A 799 50.15 38.30 -20.18
CA LYS A 799 51.07 38.85 -21.19
C LYS A 799 50.50 38.79 -22.60
N ARG A 800 49.75 37.74 -22.93
CA ARG A 800 49.08 37.61 -24.23
C ARG A 800 47.91 38.58 -24.35
N ARG A 801 47.09 38.70 -23.29
CA ARG A 801 45.96 39.62 -23.22
C ARG A 801 46.41 41.08 -23.19
N LEU A 802 47.56 41.39 -22.57
CA LEU A 802 48.18 42.72 -22.61
C LEU A 802 48.56 43.09 -24.05
N ARG A 803 49.26 42.19 -24.76
CA ARG A 803 49.60 42.38 -26.18
C ARG A 803 48.37 42.51 -27.08
N GLU A 804 47.35 41.69 -26.86
CA GLU A 804 46.08 41.78 -27.61
C GLU A 804 45.32 43.08 -27.30
N LEU A 805 45.38 43.59 -26.06
CA LEU A 805 44.80 44.87 -25.67
C LEU A 805 45.58 46.06 -26.24
N GLU A 806 46.91 46.04 -26.23
CA GLU A 806 47.77 47.05 -26.87
C GLU A 806 47.46 47.15 -28.37
N LEU A 807 47.40 46.00 -29.06
CA LEU A 807 47.04 45.94 -30.49
C LEU A 807 45.60 46.40 -30.76
N THR A 808 44.66 46.12 -29.85
CA THR A 808 43.26 46.55 -29.99
C THR A 808 43.09 48.05 -29.70
N ALA A 809 43.84 48.60 -28.75
CA ALA A 809 43.85 50.02 -28.44
C ALA A 809 44.38 50.84 -29.62
N ILE A 810 45.50 50.44 -30.21
CA ILE A 810 46.07 51.06 -31.43
C ILE A 810 45.05 51.02 -32.59
N ARG A 811 44.39 49.87 -32.81
CA ARG A 811 43.34 49.75 -33.85
C ARG A 811 42.11 50.61 -33.60
N SER A 812 41.74 50.84 -32.33
CA SER A 812 40.57 51.65 -31.95
C SER A 812 40.79 53.16 -32.06
N GLN A 813 42.04 53.61 -32.11
CA GLN A 813 42.39 55.02 -32.31
C GLN A 813 42.32 55.47 -33.78
N MET A 814 42.20 54.53 -34.73
CA MET A 814 41.76 54.84 -36.10
C MET A 814 40.23 54.85 -36.16
N ASN A 815 39.59 56.03 -36.01
CA ASN A 815 38.13 56.16 -36.04
C ASN A 815 37.57 55.72 -37.41
N PRO A 816 36.98 54.51 -37.55
CA PRO A 816 36.61 53.98 -38.86
C PRO A 816 35.52 54.81 -39.54
N HIS A 817 34.67 55.45 -38.75
CA HIS A 817 33.61 56.32 -39.25
C HIS A 817 34.18 57.58 -39.90
N PHE A 818 35.20 58.21 -39.30
CA PHE A 818 35.91 59.34 -39.92
C PHE A 818 36.60 58.93 -41.24
N LEU A 819 37.20 57.74 -41.28
CA LEU A 819 37.83 57.20 -42.50
C LEU A 819 36.81 57.03 -43.64
N PHE A 820 35.69 56.36 -43.38
CA PHE A 820 34.64 56.18 -44.41
C PHE A 820 34.04 57.52 -44.87
N ASN A 821 33.80 58.43 -43.93
CA ASN A 821 33.24 59.73 -44.22
C ASN A 821 34.16 60.61 -45.07
N SER A 822 35.45 60.62 -44.75
CA SER A 822 36.46 61.36 -45.53
C SER A 822 36.58 60.81 -46.95
N LEU A 823 36.56 59.48 -47.11
CA LEU A 823 36.59 58.84 -48.43
C LEU A 823 35.31 59.15 -49.26
N ASN A 824 34.14 59.16 -48.63
CA ASN A 824 32.89 59.55 -49.29
C ASN A 824 32.92 61.04 -49.72
N SER A 825 33.49 61.93 -48.91
CA SER A 825 33.67 63.34 -49.27
C SER A 825 34.60 63.51 -50.47
N VAL A 826 35.70 62.75 -50.53
CA VAL A 826 36.58 62.69 -51.72
C VAL A 826 35.80 62.18 -52.93
N GLN A 827 35.03 61.10 -52.78
CA GLN A 827 34.21 60.55 -53.87
C GLN A 827 33.18 61.58 -54.39
N ASN A 828 32.54 62.35 -53.51
CA ASN A 828 31.61 63.41 -53.89
C ASN A 828 32.31 64.55 -54.64
N LEU A 829 33.50 64.99 -54.20
CA LEU A 829 34.27 66.02 -54.92
C LEU A 829 34.70 65.54 -56.32
N VAL A 830 35.07 64.27 -56.45
CA VAL A 830 35.36 63.63 -57.74
C VAL A 830 34.11 63.58 -58.62
N GLN A 831 32.95 63.19 -58.08
CA GLN A 831 31.68 63.16 -58.83
C GLN A 831 31.23 64.56 -59.28
N GLN A 832 31.53 65.61 -58.50
CA GLN A 832 31.26 67.01 -58.87
C GLN A 832 32.31 67.60 -59.84
N ASN A 833 33.22 66.78 -60.38
CA ASN A 833 34.33 67.19 -61.26
C ASN A 833 35.30 68.22 -60.65
N LYS A 834 35.39 68.30 -59.32
CA LYS A 834 36.32 69.18 -58.59
C LYS A 834 37.63 68.48 -58.28
N GLY A 835 38.31 67.96 -59.31
CA GLY A 835 39.47 67.08 -59.16
C GLY A 835 40.63 67.67 -58.35
N ARG A 836 40.88 68.99 -58.44
CA ARG A 836 41.95 69.66 -57.68
C ARG A 836 41.64 69.70 -56.17
N GLU A 837 40.40 70.00 -55.81
CA GLU A 837 39.96 70.03 -54.40
C GLU A 837 39.98 68.62 -53.79
N ALA A 838 39.55 67.61 -54.56
CA ALA A 838 39.64 66.21 -54.15
C ALA A 838 41.09 65.76 -53.87
N HIS A 839 42.05 66.20 -54.70
CA HIS A 839 43.46 65.87 -54.51
C HIS A 839 44.06 66.52 -53.27
N LEU A 840 43.78 67.81 -53.03
CA LEU A 840 44.22 68.51 -51.83
C LEU A 840 43.64 67.88 -50.56
N TYR A 841 42.34 67.57 -50.57
CA TYR A 841 41.67 66.88 -49.47
C TYR A 841 42.34 65.53 -49.16
N LEU A 842 42.66 64.73 -50.19
CA LEU A 842 43.35 63.45 -50.01
C LEU A 842 44.76 63.61 -49.40
N SER A 843 45.49 64.65 -49.79
CA SER A 843 46.83 64.92 -49.26
C SER A 843 46.76 65.30 -47.77
N ASP A 844 45.88 66.22 -47.40
CA ASP A 844 45.66 66.66 -46.03
C ASP A 844 45.15 65.51 -45.15
N PHE A 845 44.25 64.68 -45.68
CA PHE A 845 43.75 63.49 -45.01
C PHE A 845 44.85 62.45 -44.76
N ALA A 846 45.68 62.15 -45.76
CA ALA A 846 46.81 61.23 -45.59
C ALA A 846 47.85 61.75 -44.59
N GLY A 847 48.08 63.06 -44.58
CA GLY A 847 48.92 63.75 -43.60
C GLY A 847 48.39 63.57 -42.18
N LEU A 848 47.11 63.84 -41.97
CA LEU A 848 46.45 63.66 -40.68
C LEU A 848 46.54 62.21 -40.18
N ILE A 849 46.20 61.21 -41.01
CA ILE A 849 46.26 59.80 -40.60
C ILE A 849 47.67 59.37 -40.20
N ARG A 850 48.71 59.84 -40.92
CA ARG A 850 50.09 59.54 -40.56
C ARG A 850 50.47 60.14 -39.21
N LYS A 851 50.06 61.39 -38.93
CA LYS A 851 50.26 62.02 -37.62
C LYS A 851 49.51 61.27 -36.52
N VAL A 852 48.28 60.84 -36.79
CA VAL A 852 47.48 60.09 -35.81
C VAL A 852 48.13 58.75 -35.45
N LEU A 853 48.67 58.04 -36.42
CA LEU A 853 49.38 56.77 -36.18
C LEU A 853 50.72 56.99 -35.46
N ASN A 854 51.47 58.03 -35.81
CA ASN A 854 52.77 58.30 -35.17
C ASN A 854 52.61 58.82 -33.73
N ASN A 855 51.59 59.65 -33.47
CA ASN A 855 51.37 60.25 -32.16
C ASN A 855 50.70 59.25 -31.19
N SER A 856 49.88 58.32 -31.69
CA SER A 856 49.22 57.30 -30.85
C SER A 856 50.18 56.32 -30.17
N GLU A 857 51.36 56.06 -30.76
CA GLU A 857 52.40 55.21 -30.18
C GLU A 857 53.25 55.91 -29.10
N LYS A 858 53.20 57.24 -29.04
CA LYS A 858 53.92 58.04 -28.04
C LYS A 858 53.06 58.22 -26.79
N GLU A 859 53.68 58.19 -25.61
CA GLU A 859 52.95 58.49 -24.36
C GLU A 859 52.56 59.98 -24.29
N GLU A 860 53.48 60.86 -24.70
CA GLU A 860 53.33 62.33 -24.73
C GLU A 860 53.84 62.92 -26.06
N VAL A 861 53.27 64.04 -26.46
CA VAL A 861 53.64 64.84 -27.65
C VAL A 861 53.68 66.32 -27.28
N SER A 862 54.37 67.13 -28.07
CA SER A 862 54.34 68.58 -27.83
C SER A 862 52.93 69.13 -28.07
N LEU A 863 52.54 70.16 -27.31
CA LEU A 863 51.28 70.85 -27.50
C LEU A 863 51.15 71.40 -28.92
N ALA A 864 52.26 71.85 -29.52
CA ALA A 864 52.32 72.29 -30.92
C ALA A 864 51.93 71.15 -31.89
N GLU A 865 52.47 69.94 -31.72
CA GLU A 865 52.13 68.78 -32.56
C GLU A 865 50.65 68.39 -32.44
N GLU A 866 50.09 68.41 -31.23
CA GLU A 866 48.68 68.10 -31.00
C GLU A 866 47.76 69.18 -31.61
N LEU A 867 48.08 70.47 -31.41
CA LEU A 867 47.31 71.57 -32.00
C LEU A 867 47.38 71.59 -33.52
N GLU A 868 48.54 71.29 -34.12
CA GLU A 868 48.68 71.19 -35.58
C GLU A 868 47.83 70.04 -36.13
N MET A 869 47.78 68.90 -35.43
CA MET A 869 46.93 67.77 -35.79
C MET A 869 45.43 68.13 -35.72
N ILE A 870 45.00 68.81 -34.66
CA ILE A 870 43.62 69.30 -34.51
C ILE A 870 43.27 70.31 -35.60
N GLN A 871 44.19 71.21 -35.90
CA GLN A 871 44.01 72.22 -36.94
C GLN A 871 43.80 71.57 -38.30
N GLN A 872 44.57 70.52 -38.62
CA GLN A 872 44.39 69.73 -39.85
C GLN A 872 43.04 69.00 -39.86
N TYR A 873 42.64 68.38 -38.75
CA TYR A 873 41.33 67.74 -38.61
C TYR A 873 40.16 68.72 -38.84
N LEU A 874 40.19 69.89 -38.19
CA LEU A 874 39.13 70.90 -38.31
C LEU A 874 39.05 71.50 -39.72
N ASN A 875 40.18 71.68 -40.39
CA ASN A 875 40.21 72.12 -41.78
C ASN A 875 39.54 71.11 -42.71
N LEU A 876 39.79 69.80 -42.53
CA LEU A 876 39.14 68.76 -43.31
C LEU A 876 37.63 68.71 -43.07
N GLU A 877 37.18 68.79 -41.81
CA GLU A 877 35.75 68.80 -41.50
C GLU A 877 35.06 70.07 -42.02
N LYS A 878 35.73 71.23 -42.02
CA LYS A 878 35.20 72.49 -42.56
C LYS A 878 34.93 72.42 -44.07
N LEU A 879 35.69 71.59 -44.80
CA LEU A 879 35.42 71.33 -46.22
C LEU A 879 34.17 70.45 -46.42
N ARG A 880 33.74 69.69 -45.42
CA ARG A 880 32.56 68.82 -45.49
C ARG A 880 31.28 69.56 -45.13
N PHE A 881 31.33 70.46 -44.15
CA PHE A 881 30.24 71.36 -43.81
C PHE A 881 30.76 72.68 -43.25
N ASN A 882 30.03 73.77 -43.50
CA ASN A 882 30.51 75.10 -43.14
C ASN A 882 30.38 75.37 -41.64
N PHE A 883 31.50 75.63 -40.97
CA PHE A 883 31.58 76.15 -39.60
C PHE A 883 32.82 77.03 -39.43
N TYR A 884 32.83 77.83 -38.39
CA TYR A 884 33.97 78.66 -38.00
C TYR A 884 34.65 78.03 -36.79
N PHE A 885 35.98 78.07 -36.79
CA PHE A 885 36.74 77.70 -35.61
C PHE A 885 37.87 78.70 -35.37
N GLU A 886 38.23 78.86 -34.11
CA GLU A 886 39.33 79.68 -33.64
C GLU A 886 40.18 78.87 -32.65
N ILE A 887 41.50 78.89 -32.84
CA ILE A 887 42.45 78.28 -31.92
C ILE A 887 43.36 79.39 -31.39
N GLY A 888 43.28 79.66 -30.09
CA GLY A 888 44.10 80.63 -29.38
C GLY A 888 45.07 79.93 -28.42
N VAL A 889 46.33 80.33 -28.45
CA VAL A 889 47.34 79.93 -27.46
C VAL A 889 47.89 81.19 -26.82
N ASP A 890 47.94 81.21 -25.50
CA ASP A 890 48.54 82.31 -24.73
C ASP A 890 50.04 82.42 -25.05
N ASP A 891 50.52 83.63 -25.39
CA ASP A 891 51.91 83.93 -25.75
C ASP A 891 52.92 83.48 -24.67
N LYS A 892 52.45 83.27 -23.42
CA LYS A 892 53.27 82.77 -22.30
C LYS A 892 53.50 81.27 -22.32
N ILE A 893 52.91 80.53 -23.27
CA ILE A 893 53.08 79.07 -23.42
C ILE A 893 54.01 78.79 -24.59
N ASP A 894 55.14 78.14 -24.31
CA ASP A 894 55.95 77.55 -25.36
C ASP A 894 55.35 76.21 -25.80
N ALA A 895 54.50 76.26 -26.83
CA ALA A 895 53.79 75.09 -27.31
C ALA A 895 54.72 73.98 -27.85
N HIS A 896 55.94 74.29 -28.28
CA HIS A 896 56.86 73.28 -28.82
C HIS A 896 57.52 72.46 -27.71
N ASN A 897 57.73 73.06 -26.54
CA ASN A 897 58.38 72.40 -25.41
C ASN A 897 57.39 71.85 -24.37
N THR A 898 56.16 72.36 -24.34
CA THR A 898 55.11 71.85 -23.43
C THR A 898 54.67 70.46 -23.89
N GLN A 899 54.96 69.41 -23.11
CA GLN A 899 54.50 68.05 -23.39
C GLN A 899 53.09 67.84 -22.83
N ILE A 900 52.25 67.21 -23.63
CA ILE A 900 50.91 66.79 -23.22
C ILE A 900 50.71 65.33 -23.62
N PRO A 901 49.86 64.58 -22.89
CA PRO A 901 49.48 63.23 -23.31
C PRO A 901 49.02 63.23 -24.77
N SER A 902 49.54 62.28 -25.55
CA SER A 902 49.16 62.15 -26.95
C SER A 902 47.65 61.96 -27.10
N MET A 903 47.06 62.57 -28.13
CA MET A 903 45.64 62.42 -28.47
C MET A 903 44.67 62.97 -27.42
N LEU A 904 45.14 63.86 -26.55
CA LEU A 904 44.34 64.36 -25.43
C LEU A 904 43.13 65.17 -25.89
N MET A 905 43.32 66.07 -26.84
CA MET A 905 42.30 67.05 -27.23
C MET A 905 41.39 66.50 -28.34
N GLN A 906 41.93 65.66 -29.23
CA GLN A 906 41.22 65.17 -30.41
C GLN A 906 39.84 64.57 -30.10
N PRO A 907 39.63 63.68 -29.11
CA PRO A 907 38.31 63.11 -28.83
C PRO A 907 37.25 64.15 -28.49
N PHE A 908 37.64 65.26 -27.84
CA PHE A 908 36.71 66.30 -27.44
C PHE A 908 36.38 67.22 -28.61
N VAL A 909 37.37 67.50 -29.47
CA VAL A 909 37.16 68.22 -30.73
C VAL A 909 36.27 67.43 -31.68
N GLU A 910 36.53 66.13 -31.87
CA GLU A 910 35.69 65.25 -32.70
C GLU A 910 34.23 65.26 -32.22
N ASN A 911 34.01 65.18 -30.91
CA ASN A 911 32.67 65.20 -30.35
C ASN A 911 31.97 66.56 -30.54
N ALA A 912 32.70 67.66 -30.38
CA ALA A 912 32.16 69.00 -30.61
C ALA A 912 31.69 69.17 -32.06
N ILE A 913 32.44 68.63 -33.02
CA ILE A 913 32.06 68.64 -34.45
C ILE A 913 30.88 67.70 -34.71
N LEU A 914 31.02 66.41 -34.42
CA LEU A 914 30.07 65.36 -34.81
C LEU A 914 28.73 65.46 -34.07
N HIS A 915 28.78 65.65 -32.75
CA HIS A 915 27.59 65.64 -31.91
C HIS A 915 27.05 67.05 -31.64
N GLY A 916 27.94 68.05 -31.57
CA GLY A 916 27.55 69.43 -31.33
C GLY A 916 27.13 70.15 -32.61
N LEU A 917 28.08 70.44 -33.49
CA LEU A 917 27.90 71.37 -34.60
C LEU A 917 27.22 70.76 -35.83
N GLN A 918 27.47 69.49 -36.16
CA GLN A 918 26.94 68.88 -37.38
C GLN A 918 25.40 68.97 -37.45
N ASN A 919 24.73 68.73 -36.32
CA ASN A 919 23.26 68.73 -36.20
C ASN A 919 22.64 70.10 -35.85
N LYS A 920 23.44 71.16 -35.65
CA LYS A 920 22.93 72.52 -35.42
C LYS A 920 22.51 73.17 -36.74
N ASN A 921 21.41 73.91 -36.71
CA ASN A 921 21.03 74.84 -37.79
C ASN A 921 21.45 76.26 -37.40
N GLY A 922 21.95 77.06 -38.35
CA GLY A 922 22.44 78.42 -38.12
C GLY A 922 23.96 78.52 -37.93
N GLU A 923 24.44 79.55 -37.23
CA GLU A 923 25.86 79.80 -37.02
C GLU A 923 26.52 78.71 -36.15
N LYS A 924 27.64 78.18 -36.64
CA LYS A 924 28.41 77.09 -36.02
C LYS A 924 29.80 77.59 -35.68
N HIS A 925 30.15 77.57 -34.40
CA HIS A 925 31.41 78.07 -33.88
C HIS A 925 32.05 77.09 -32.91
N LEU A 926 33.34 76.79 -33.12
CA LEU A 926 34.18 76.04 -32.20
C LEU A 926 35.37 76.90 -31.75
N LYS A 927 35.57 77.07 -30.45
CA LYS A 927 36.71 77.79 -29.91
C LYS A 927 37.58 76.87 -29.06
N ILE A 928 38.87 76.86 -29.33
CA ILE A 928 39.89 76.15 -28.53
C ILE A 928 40.85 77.20 -27.98
N ASP A 929 40.86 77.37 -26.66
CA ASP A 929 41.77 78.29 -25.98
C ASP A 929 42.70 77.52 -25.05
N VAL A 930 44.02 77.70 -25.23
CA VAL A 930 45.04 77.17 -24.32
C VAL A 930 45.66 78.34 -23.56
N THR A 931 45.39 78.39 -22.25
CA THR A 931 45.77 79.53 -21.42
C THR A 931 46.65 79.11 -20.26
N LYS A 932 47.64 79.95 -19.93
CA LYS A 932 48.50 79.71 -18.78
C LYS A 932 47.86 80.35 -17.55
N LYS A 933 47.68 79.56 -16.51
CA LYS A 933 47.31 80.03 -15.16
C LYS A 933 48.45 79.66 -14.21
N ASP A 934 48.61 80.39 -13.11
CA ASP A 934 49.86 80.47 -12.34
C ASP A 934 50.56 79.13 -12.00
N ALA A 935 49.86 78.00 -11.94
CA ALA A 935 50.43 76.68 -11.66
C ALA A 935 49.99 75.56 -12.62
N PHE A 936 49.26 75.88 -13.70
CA PHE A 936 48.71 74.88 -14.62
C PHE A 936 48.38 75.45 -16.00
N VAL A 937 48.38 74.57 -17.00
CA VAL A 937 47.88 74.88 -18.33
C VAL A 937 46.42 74.45 -18.42
N LEU A 938 45.55 75.38 -18.80
CA LEU A 938 44.13 75.14 -18.98
C LEU A 938 43.79 75.13 -20.47
N ILE A 939 43.33 73.97 -20.95
CA ILE A 939 42.78 73.81 -22.29
C ILE A 939 41.27 73.87 -22.20
N THR A 940 40.66 74.83 -22.88
CA THR A 940 39.20 75.00 -22.95
C THR A 940 38.71 74.83 -24.38
N ILE A 941 37.84 73.85 -24.61
CA ILE A 941 37.18 73.61 -25.90
C ILE A 941 35.70 73.95 -25.72
N THR A 942 35.22 74.96 -26.43
CA THR A 942 33.82 75.42 -26.36
C THR A 942 33.17 75.37 -27.74
N ASP A 943 32.06 74.66 -27.87
CA ASP A 943 31.19 74.70 -29.04
C ASP A 943 29.85 75.38 -28.71
N ASN A 944 29.20 75.95 -29.72
CA ASN A 944 27.84 76.49 -29.62
C ASN A 944 26.78 75.53 -30.19
N GLY A 945 27.06 74.22 -30.22
CA GLY A 945 26.24 73.19 -30.85
C GLY A 945 24.87 72.97 -30.19
N ILE A 946 24.19 71.89 -30.56
CA ILE A 946 22.84 71.57 -30.02
C ILE A 946 22.84 71.18 -28.52
N GLY A 947 24.00 71.05 -27.89
CA GLY A 947 24.15 70.60 -26.51
C GLY A 947 24.02 69.09 -26.33
N ARG A 948 24.56 68.56 -25.22
CA ARG A 948 24.73 67.11 -25.00
C ARG A 948 23.41 66.34 -24.81
N THR A 949 22.37 66.97 -24.27
CA THR A 949 21.05 66.35 -24.06
C THR A 949 20.34 66.10 -25.39
N ALA A 950 20.24 67.12 -26.25
CA ALA A 950 19.67 66.99 -27.59
C ALA A 950 20.49 66.03 -28.46
N ALA A 951 21.82 66.06 -28.36
CA ALA A 951 22.68 65.12 -29.08
C ALA A 951 22.47 63.65 -28.66
N LYS A 952 22.15 63.39 -27.39
CA LYS A 952 21.83 62.03 -26.91
C LYS A 952 20.48 61.52 -27.42
N GLU A 953 19.48 62.40 -27.56
CA GLU A 953 18.15 62.01 -28.07
C GLU A 953 18.18 61.64 -29.56
N ILE A 954 19.01 62.32 -30.36
CA ILE A 954 19.17 62.06 -31.79
C ILE A 954 19.94 60.75 -32.06
N GLN A 955 20.76 60.29 -31.12
CA GLN A 955 21.74 59.22 -31.34
C GLN A 955 21.41 57.93 -30.57
N GLN A 956 20.16 57.44 -30.65
CA GLN A 956 19.83 56.10 -30.19
C GLN A 956 20.48 55.05 -31.11
N GLN A 957 21.59 54.45 -30.63
CA GLN A 957 22.47 53.44 -31.24
C GLN A 957 23.78 53.95 -31.90
N LYS A 958 24.79 54.30 -31.07
CA LYS A 958 26.18 53.78 -31.14
C LYS A 958 27.13 54.49 -30.14
N ASN A 959 27.69 53.68 -29.23
CA ASN A 959 28.96 53.78 -28.49
C ASN A 959 29.72 55.13 -28.38
N GLY A 960 29.51 55.86 -27.28
CA GLY A 960 30.42 56.91 -26.78
C GLY A 960 31.67 56.35 -26.07
N LYS A 961 32.42 55.45 -26.74
CA LYS A 961 33.58 54.77 -26.13
C LYS A 961 34.82 55.66 -26.00
N GLY A 962 35.01 56.64 -26.89
CA GLY A 962 36.23 57.46 -26.97
C GLY A 962 36.47 58.36 -25.75
N THR A 963 35.45 59.12 -25.32
CA THR A 963 35.55 60.01 -24.14
C THR A 963 35.63 59.24 -22.82
N LYS A 964 34.97 58.08 -22.73
CA LYS A 964 35.07 57.21 -21.56
C LYS A 964 36.49 56.66 -21.39
N LEU A 965 37.09 56.17 -22.47
CA LEU A 965 38.48 55.69 -22.47
C LEU A 965 39.48 56.80 -22.13
N MET A 966 39.29 58.03 -22.63
CA MET A 966 40.17 59.14 -22.29
C MET A 966 39.99 59.61 -20.84
N LYS A 967 38.75 59.60 -20.32
CA LYS A 967 38.49 59.88 -18.90
C LYS A 967 39.17 58.84 -17.99
N GLU A 968 39.05 57.55 -18.32
CA GLU A 968 39.75 56.47 -17.60
C GLU A 968 41.27 56.62 -17.69
N ARG A 969 41.82 57.04 -18.85
CA ARG A 969 43.27 57.33 -18.99
C ARG A 969 43.72 58.49 -18.10
N LEU A 970 42.96 59.59 -18.07
CA LEU A 970 43.24 60.74 -17.20
C LEU A 970 43.11 60.38 -15.71
N GLU A 971 42.15 59.54 -15.33
CA GLU A 971 42.01 59.02 -13.95
C GLU A 971 43.20 58.13 -13.54
N ILE A 972 43.73 57.31 -14.46
CA ILE A 972 44.95 56.51 -14.22
C ILE A 972 46.17 57.42 -14.06
N LEU A 973 46.30 58.46 -14.87
CA LEU A 973 47.38 59.45 -14.73
C LEU A 973 47.25 60.22 -13.40
N GLN A 974 46.03 60.58 -13.00
CA GLN A 974 45.74 61.18 -11.70
C GLN A 974 46.13 60.24 -10.54
N GLN A 975 45.87 58.94 -10.64
CA GLN A 975 46.30 57.97 -9.62
C GLN A 975 47.83 57.81 -9.56
N LYS A 976 48.53 57.90 -10.71
CA LYS A 976 49.99 57.78 -10.77
C LYS A 976 50.73 59.03 -10.28
N GLN A 977 50.19 60.24 -10.54
CA GLN A 977 50.89 61.50 -10.31
C GLN A 977 50.18 62.48 -9.35
N GLY A 978 49.04 62.07 -8.76
CA GLY A 978 48.24 62.84 -7.80
C GLY A 978 47.16 63.73 -8.44
N GLU A 979 46.58 64.66 -7.66
CA GLU A 979 45.43 65.52 -8.02
C GLU A 979 45.70 66.57 -9.14
N LYS A 980 46.73 66.38 -9.95
CA LYS A 980 47.25 67.37 -10.90
C LYS A 980 46.57 67.40 -12.27
N TYR A 981 45.82 66.36 -12.62
CA TYR A 981 45.04 66.29 -13.86
C TYR A 981 43.55 66.28 -13.54
N ALA A 982 42.77 67.14 -14.22
CA ALA A 982 41.32 67.19 -14.04
C ALA A 982 40.60 67.49 -15.37
N LEU A 983 39.44 66.85 -15.56
CA LEU A 983 38.58 67.03 -16.73
C LEU A 983 37.17 67.42 -16.24
N THR A 984 36.71 68.60 -16.66
CA THR A 984 35.33 69.05 -16.38
C THR A 984 34.61 69.33 -17.69
N THR A 985 33.39 68.83 -17.81
CA THR A 985 32.50 69.13 -18.95
C THR A 985 31.27 69.85 -18.42
N THR A 986 31.00 71.03 -18.95
CA THR A 986 29.88 71.89 -18.59
C THR A 986 28.97 72.05 -19.80
N ASP A 987 27.67 71.81 -19.63
CA ASP A 987 26.67 72.08 -20.66
C ASP A 987 26.33 73.59 -20.61
N LEU A 988 26.43 74.27 -21.74
CA LEU A 988 26.06 75.69 -21.86
C LEU A 988 24.59 75.79 -22.32
N GLU A 989 23.97 76.98 -22.18
CA GLU A 989 22.62 77.22 -22.72
C GLU A 989 22.54 76.88 -24.22
N GLU A 990 23.60 77.23 -24.96
CA GLU A 990 23.85 76.71 -26.31
C GLU A 990 25.25 76.10 -26.39
N GLY A 991 25.31 74.77 -26.54
CA GLY A 991 26.53 74.01 -26.79
C GLY A 991 27.21 73.44 -25.55
N THR A 992 28.49 73.11 -25.66
CA THR A 992 29.25 72.40 -24.62
C THR A 992 30.60 73.06 -24.39
N ARG A 993 31.04 73.13 -23.13
CA ARG A 993 32.41 73.50 -22.76
C ARG A 993 33.13 72.35 -22.06
N VAL A 994 34.26 71.94 -22.61
CA VAL A 994 35.19 70.99 -21.99
C VAL A 994 36.42 71.73 -21.51
N GLN A 995 36.81 71.50 -20.25
CA GLN A 995 37.98 72.08 -19.63
C GLN A 995 38.90 70.97 -19.14
N ILE A 996 40.15 71.01 -19.59
CA ILE A 996 41.20 70.07 -19.24
C ILE A 996 42.31 70.83 -18.54
N ILE A 997 42.58 70.44 -17.29
CA ILE A 997 43.64 71.01 -16.46
C ILE A 997 44.84 70.07 -16.50
N LEU A 998 45.98 70.62 -16.89
CA LEU A 998 47.27 69.94 -16.93
C LEU A 998 48.24 70.62 -15.96
N PRO A 999 49.03 69.86 -15.19
CA PRO A 999 50.06 70.49 -14.37
C PRO A 999 51.09 71.19 -15.25
N GLU A 1000 51.61 72.33 -14.77
CA GLU A 1000 52.80 72.91 -15.38
C GLU A 1000 53.99 72.00 -15.04
N GLU A 1001 54.53 71.29 -16.03
CA GLU A 1001 55.77 70.55 -15.88
C GLU A 1001 56.95 71.51 -15.68
N LYS A 1002 57.93 71.10 -14.87
CA LYS A 1002 59.08 71.90 -14.47
C LYS A 1002 60.15 72.00 -15.55
#